data_AF-A0A139WSK4-F1
#
_entry.id   AF-A0A139WSK4-F1
#
_cell.length_a   1.000
_cell.length_b   1.000
_cell.length_c   1.000
_cell.angle_alpha   90.00
_cell.angle_beta   90.00
_cell.angle_gamma   90.00
#
_symmetry.space_group_name_H-M   'P 1'
#
loop_
_entity.id
_entity.type
_entity.pdbx_description
1 polymer ?
#
loop_
_entity_poly.entity_id
_entity_poly.type
_entity_poly.pdbx_seq_one_letter_code
_entity_poly.pdbx_strand_id
1 'polypeptide(L)'
;MGSGAISTEELGQVMRSLGQSPSDTELRDTIKEVDVDLSGSIDFEEFKALMVSKQGDRNSRLKLAFSVFDENGSGEITTDEMHSVMSKFGLTDEELDEMVKEVDHDGDGSIDFEEFCKLMPDESEVATGYKDSPIPTTKSSVISNATTAPPESNLQEAIALGSSEVAQVQELLTQSPASEQRRGTSRLQMQIGLFRLIQGAAYRCFRESFSANHETHLRVRNLPYRITDFVQFVKTAIELYKGLGVVEPACYPLLDEVVKSITSEYVRLEERIKNWKTVEKTTEMLAEEKAMLEARGKSASVKQKFAAGVEFAITLKKKHFSLRDIAEGVLALNELNRLRNMDLNEEMAPPPTQSGEDPYEYLKKWNRVILSNASEEVDGAMMPVAYWYEDFMPKLLAAFSVSTQANIQSNTVPDEAALDKWYEATKATGEFARYGADVAEDFPKCTPKQKLILQQAWRLTHHYLNGVQKRRERLEFGRESGDLSQYVSFIDVYLGRNDVKNAQMRVSFPYYLGPVVWRFFHTTAEILCTKTIAQQKSLVSVFQDFFRLFATLYPCPYCRHHLNMYVVQNKEVEMYPVEYLLLGRDPQLTNFEVTLDAKLSCVVDGSSLRLFFWKLHNTVSSSIARSEEWYHKDEKAFYTTRYWPSLDSELAKAKALKHHSIACDRIYRLYGTLKPASRMVGVRTTLQKLLEKGDEEGIREACLVAQDYIKDLEEAVISSNFLQETYYFDAELVDKAPYFSPEEEEFARSGVFVELA
;
A
#
# COMPACT_ATOMS: atom_id res chain seq x y z
N MET A 1 -6.46 50.54 -4.08
CA MET A 1 -6.54 51.65 -5.07
C MET A 1 -7.24 51.11 -6.32
N GLY A 2 -7.86 51.94 -7.16
CA GLY A 2 -8.74 51.45 -8.25
C GLY A 2 -8.02 50.84 -9.47
N SER A 3 -7.11 49.88 -9.27
CA SER A 3 -6.30 49.21 -10.30
C SER A 3 -7.03 48.10 -11.08
N GLY A 4 -8.15 47.59 -10.56
CA GLY A 4 -8.89 46.48 -11.16
C GLY A 4 -8.37 45.07 -10.80
N ALA A 5 -7.29 44.98 -10.02
CA ALA A 5 -6.73 43.74 -9.48
C ALA A 5 -6.26 43.95 -8.02
N ILE A 6 -6.29 42.89 -7.21
CA ILE A 6 -6.02 42.90 -5.77
C ILE A 6 -4.63 42.32 -5.53
N SER A 7 -3.72 43.16 -5.05
CA SER A 7 -2.36 42.75 -4.64
C SER A 7 -2.33 42.01 -3.28
N THR A 8 -1.23 41.30 -3.00
CA THR A 8 -0.91 40.72 -1.67
C THR A 8 -1.16 41.68 -0.51
N GLU A 9 -0.73 42.93 -0.67
CA GLU A 9 -0.84 43.97 0.32
C GLU A 9 -2.28 44.45 0.51
N GLU A 10 -3.05 44.57 -0.58
CA GLU A 10 -4.47 44.96 -0.55
C GLU A 10 -5.35 43.85 0.02
N LEU A 11 -5.11 42.59 -0.34
CA LEU A 11 -5.77 41.42 0.25
C LEU A 11 -5.52 41.36 1.76
N GLY A 12 -4.27 41.57 2.18
CA GLY A 12 -3.91 41.62 3.60
C GLY A 12 -4.57 42.79 4.35
N GLN A 13 -4.74 43.95 3.72
CA GLN A 13 -5.47 45.08 4.31
C GLN A 13 -6.97 44.79 4.46
N VAL A 14 -7.60 44.16 3.47
CA VAL A 14 -9.03 43.79 3.51
C VAL A 14 -9.28 42.75 4.59
N MET A 15 -8.50 41.67 4.64
CA MET A 15 -8.66 40.62 5.66
C MET A 15 -8.46 41.15 7.09
N ARG A 16 -7.52 42.08 7.28
CA ARG A 16 -7.32 42.81 8.55
C ARG A 16 -8.48 43.71 8.92
N SER A 17 -9.10 44.38 7.95
CA SER A 17 -10.29 45.21 8.18
C SER A 17 -11.53 44.39 8.57
N LEU A 18 -11.59 43.12 8.16
CA LEU A 18 -12.65 42.15 8.49
C LEU A 18 -12.37 41.37 9.79
N GLY A 19 -11.31 41.72 10.53
CA GLY A 19 -11.00 41.13 11.83
C GLY A 19 -10.12 39.88 11.79
N GLN A 20 -9.55 39.52 10.64
CA GLN A 20 -8.59 38.42 10.50
C GLN A 20 -7.15 38.93 10.47
N SER A 21 -6.17 38.15 10.91
CA SER A 21 -4.75 38.56 10.89
C SER A 21 -3.88 37.52 10.18
N PRO A 22 -4.00 37.40 8.84
CA PRO A 22 -3.24 36.43 8.05
C PRO A 22 -1.76 36.84 7.95
N SER A 23 -0.87 35.84 7.94
CA SER A 23 0.56 35.99 7.69
C SER A 23 0.87 36.19 6.20
N ASP A 24 2.04 36.76 5.90
CA ASP A 24 2.48 36.95 4.51
C ASP A 24 2.60 35.63 3.73
N THR A 25 2.88 34.52 4.42
CA THR A 25 2.86 33.17 3.84
C THR A 25 1.45 32.72 3.48
N GLU A 26 0.48 32.90 4.38
CA GLU A 26 -0.93 32.57 4.10
C GLU A 26 -1.53 33.44 2.98
N LEU A 27 -1.14 34.72 2.90
CA LEU A 27 -1.57 35.61 1.82
C LEU A 27 -0.98 35.18 0.47
N ARG A 28 0.29 34.77 0.42
CA ARG A 28 0.94 34.26 -0.79
C ARG A 28 0.38 32.91 -1.22
N ASP A 29 0.07 32.04 -0.28
CA ASP A 29 -0.52 30.73 -0.58
C ASP A 29 -1.96 30.90 -1.07
N THR A 30 -2.72 31.83 -0.49
CA THR A 30 -4.07 32.19 -0.96
C THR A 30 -4.04 32.77 -2.38
N ILE A 31 -3.04 33.58 -2.72
CA ILE A 31 -2.89 34.13 -4.09
C ILE A 31 -2.46 33.03 -5.06
N LYS A 32 -1.47 32.21 -4.71
CA LYS A 32 -1.06 31.05 -5.54
C LYS A 32 -2.17 30.05 -5.80
N GLU A 33 -3.17 29.97 -4.93
CA GLU A 33 -4.31 29.06 -5.10
C GLU A 33 -5.31 29.52 -6.16
N VAL A 34 -5.30 30.80 -6.57
CA VAL A 34 -6.38 31.42 -7.36
C VAL A 34 -5.87 32.35 -8.48
N ASP A 35 -4.59 32.74 -8.45
CA ASP A 35 -3.90 33.54 -9.48
C ASP A 35 -3.54 32.66 -10.68
N VAL A 36 -4.37 32.74 -11.72
CA VAL A 36 -4.43 31.80 -12.84
C VAL A 36 -3.47 32.18 -13.95
N ASP A 37 -3.31 33.47 -14.18
CA ASP A 37 -2.38 33.99 -15.16
C ASP A 37 -0.96 34.17 -14.59
N LEU A 38 -0.76 33.82 -13.30
CA LEU A 38 0.47 34.00 -12.55
C LEU A 38 0.92 35.47 -12.54
N SER A 39 -0.04 36.40 -12.59
CA SER A 39 0.23 37.84 -12.58
C SER A 39 0.75 38.33 -11.23
N GLY A 40 0.59 37.54 -10.17
CA GLY A 40 0.92 37.91 -8.79
C GLY A 40 -0.17 38.73 -8.10
N SER A 41 -1.36 38.84 -8.69
CA SER A 41 -2.50 39.61 -8.18
C SER A 41 -3.83 38.94 -8.54
N ILE A 42 -4.88 39.15 -7.75
CA ILE A 42 -6.19 38.54 -7.97
C ILE A 42 -7.11 39.51 -8.73
N ASP A 43 -7.57 39.16 -9.92
CA ASP A 43 -8.55 39.94 -10.66
C ASP A 43 -10.00 39.77 -10.16
N PHE A 44 -10.96 40.46 -10.78
CA PHE A 44 -12.36 40.43 -10.33
C PHE A 44 -13.03 39.05 -10.45
N GLU A 45 -12.74 38.27 -11.49
CA GLU A 45 -13.34 36.95 -11.69
C GLU A 45 -12.66 35.90 -10.80
N GLU A 46 -11.34 35.99 -10.62
CA GLU A 46 -10.59 35.17 -9.66
C GLU A 46 -11.03 35.45 -8.21
N PHE A 47 -11.24 36.72 -7.86
CA PHE A 47 -11.72 37.11 -6.53
C PHE A 47 -13.15 36.62 -6.27
N LYS A 48 -14.02 36.67 -7.29
CA LYS A 48 -15.40 36.17 -7.20
C LYS A 48 -15.43 34.65 -7.00
N ALA A 49 -14.57 33.90 -7.69
CA ALA A 49 -14.43 32.45 -7.50
C ALA A 49 -13.90 32.12 -6.08
N LEU A 50 -12.91 32.84 -5.58
CA LEU A 50 -12.39 32.72 -4.21
C LEU A 50 -13.49 32.95 -3.16
N MET A 51 -14.27 34.03 -3.29
CA MET A 51 -15.29 34.41 -2.31
C MET A 51 -16.49 33.46 -2.28
N VAL A 52 -16.95 32.98 -3.44
CA VAL A 52 -18.01 31.97 -3.53
C VAL A 52 -17.55 30.63 -2.93
N SER A 53 -16.27 30.28 -3.08
CA SER A 53 -15.68 29.06 -2.51
C SER A 53 -15.52 29.13 -0.99
N LYS A 54 -15.08 30.26 -0.44
CA LYS A 54 -14.78 30.40 1.00
C LYS A 54 -15.99 30.80 1.85
N GLN A 55 -16.98 31.52 1.30
CA GLN A 55 -18.12 32.07 2.05
C GLN A 55 -19.46 32.05 1.27
N GLY A 56 -19.52 31.45 0.08
CA GLY A 56 -20.74 31.39 -0.72
C GLY A 56 -21.80 30.47 -0.11
N ASP A 57 -23.06 30.93 -0.13
CA ASP A 57 -24.20 30.08 0.19
C ASP A 57 -24.35 28.94 -0.85
N ARG A 58 -25.14 27.91 -0.51
CA ARG A 58 -25.37 26.74 -1.40
C ARG A 58 -25.74 27.16 -2.81
N ASN A 59 -26.61 28.16 -2.98
CA ASN A 59 -27.03 28.67 -4.28
C ASN A 59 -25.87 29.27 -5.09
N SER A 60 -24.95 30.00 -4.46
CA SER A 60 -23.81 30.58 -5.16
C SER A 60 -22.82 29.53 -5.65
N ARG A 61 -22.58 28.47 -4.85
CA ARG A 61 -21.74 27.33 -5.24
C ARG A 61 -22.36 26.52 -6.38
N LEU A 62 -23.68 26.29 -6.33
CA LEU A 62 -24.41 25.58 -7.38
C LEU A 62 -24.43 26.35 -8.70
N LYS A 63 -24.57 27.69 -8.68
CA LYS A 63 -24.46 28.52 -9.90
C LYS A 63 -23.08 28.46 -10.53
N LEU A 64 -22.03 28.42 -9.70
CA LEU A 64 -20.67 28.26 -10.18
C LEU A 64 -20.49 26.91 -10.86
N ALA A 65 -20.97 25.82 -10.26
CA ALA A 65 -20.92 24.51 -10.89
C ALA A 65 -21.75 24.41 -12.17
N PHE A 66 -22.98 24.94 -12.16
CA PHE A 66 -23.86 24.95 -13.33
C PHE A 66 -23.17 25.58 -14.55
N SER A 67 -22.49 26.71 -14.34
CA SER A 67 -21.69 27.38 -15.38
C SER A 67 -20.39 26.67 -15.81
N VAL A 68 -20.10 25.50 -15.25
CA VAL A 68 -19.02 24.60 -15.73
C VAL A 68 -19.58 23.53 -16.66
N PHE A 69 -20.81 23.07 -16.38
CA PHE A 69 -21.51 22.11 -17.24
C PHE A 69 -22.11 22.79 -18.47
N ASP A 70 -22.66 23.99 -18.33
CA ASP A 70 -23.15 24.83 -19.43
C ASP A 70 -21.99 25.53 -20.15
N GLU A 71 -21.21 24.77 -20.93
CA GLU A 71 -20.03 25.25 -21.66
C GLU A 71 -20.38 26.35 -22.68
N ASN A 72 -21.57 26.27 -23.27
CA ASN A 72 -22.02 27.20 -24.30
C ASN A 72 -22.71 28.46 -23.72
N GLY A 73 -23.00 28.48 -22.42
CA GLY A 73 -23.61 29.62 -21.71
C GLY A 73 -25.08 29.84 -22.05
N SER A 74 -25.80 28.80 -22.46
CA SER A 74 -27.21 28.85 -22.87
C SER A 74 -28.17 29.03 -21.70
N GLY A 75 -27.75 28.71 -20.48
CA GLY A 75 -28.61 28.67 -19.29
C GLY A 75 -29.27 27.32 -19.05
N GLU A 76 -29.01 26.31 -19.88
CA GLU A 76 -29.50 24.93 -19.81
C GLU A 76 -28.32 23.98 -20.01
N ILE A 77 -28.27 22.86 -19.29
CA ILE A 77 -27.24 21.83 -19.49
C ILE A 77 -27.82 20.76 -20.40
N THR A 78 -27.30 20.64 -21.61
CA THR A 78 -27.73 19.58 -22.54
C THR A 78 -27.23 18.20 -22.09
N THR A 79 -27.89 17.14 -22.55
CA THR A 79 -27.43 15.76 -22.32
C THR A 79 -25.98 15.57 -22.75
N ASP A 80 -25.58 16.12 -23.89
CA ASP A 80 -24.22 15.97 -24.43
C ASP A 80 -23.17 16.68 -23.57
N GLU A 81 -23.50 17.85 -23.01
CA GLU A 81 -22.65 18.58 -22.06
C GLU A 81 -22.53 17.82 -20.73
N MET A 82 -23.63 17.26 -20.24
CA MET A 82 -23.62 16.39 -19.06
C MET A 82 -22.76 15.14 -19.30
N HIS A 83 -22.92 14.48 -20.45
CA HIS A 83 -22.13 13.31 -20.85
C HIS A 83 -20.63 13.63 -20.92
N SER A 84 -20.25 14.77 -21.50
CA SER A 84 -18.85 15.21 -21.65
C SER A 84 -18.11 15.34 -20.31
N VAL A 85 -18.80 15.82 -19.27
CA VAL A 85 -18.23 15.99 -17.93
C VAL A 85 -18.34 14.69 -17.14
N MET A 86 -19.49 14.01 -17.18
CA MET A 86 -19.82 12.92 -16.26
C MET A 86 -19.28 11.55 -16.67
N SER A 87 -19.08 11.32 -17.97
CA SER A 87 -18.38 10.11 -18.46
C SER A 87 -16.95 10.01 -17.93
N LYS A 88 -16.29 11.13 -17.64
CA LYS A 88 -14.93 11.17 -17.03
C LYS A 88 -14.91 10.74 -15.57
N PHE A 89 -16.05 10.76 -14.90
CA PHE A 89 -16.22 10.18 -13.57
C PHE A 89 -16.68 8.72 -13.66
N GLY A 90 -16.80 8.18 -14.87
CA GLY A 90 -17.07 6.81 -15.25
C GLY A 90 -18.53 6.39 -15.19
N LEU A 91 -19.46 7.35 -15.08
CA LEU A 91 -20.90 7.06 -15.20
C LEU A 91 -21.16 6.47 -16.59
N THR A 92 -21.94 5.39 -16.66
CA THR A 92 -22.29 4.81 -17.97
C THR A 92 -23.37 5.65 -18.64
N ASP A 93 -23.49 5.53 -19.96
CA ASP A 93 -24.50 6.27 -20.72
C ASP A 93 -25.91 5.96 -20.18
N GLU A 94 -26.15 4.72 -19.75
CA GLU A 94 -27.42 4.32 -19.13
C GLU A 94 -27.65 4.95 -17.75
N GLU A 95 -26.63 5.02 -16.88
CA GLU A 95 -26.73 5.70 -15.57
C GLU A 95 -27.02 7.20 -15.74
N LEU A 96 -26.47 7.83 -16.78
CA LEU A 96 -26.67 9.24 -17.10
C LEU A 96 -28.04 9.51 -17.72
N ASP A 97 -28.48 8.66 -18.64
CA ASP A 97 -29.80 8.76 -19.24
C ASP A 97 -30.92 8.53 -18.22
N GLU A 98 -30.71 7.64 -17.25
CA GLU A 98 -31.63 7.47 -16.11
C GLU A 98 -31.65 8.72 -15.21
N MET A 99 -30.49 9.31 -14.94
CA MET A 99 -30.37 10.54 -14.15
C MET A 99 -31.05 11.74 -14.80
N VAL A 100 -30.86 11.92 -16.11
CA VAL A 100 -31.53 12.98 -16.88
C VAL A 100 -33.03 12.78 -16.82
N LYS A 101 -33.53 11.57 -17.05
CA LYS A 101 -34.98 11.25 -16.96
C LYS A 101 -35.57 11.41 -15.57
N GLU A 102 -34.79 11.24 -14.50
CA GLU A 102 -35.26 11.44 -13.13
C GLU A 102 -35.47 12.93 -12.78
N VAL A 103 -34.84 13.85 -13.52
CA VAL A 103 -34.75 15.26 -13.12
C VAL A 103 -35.28 16.24 -14.17
N ASP A 104 -35.24 15.90 -15.45
CA ASP A 104 -35.94 16.59 -16.54
C ASP A 104 -37.47 16.46 -16.34
N HIS A 105 -38.05 17.43 -15.63
CA HIS A 105 -39.46 17.41 -15.21
C HIS A 105 -40.38 17.97 -16.29
N ASP A 106 -39.86 18.83 -17.17
CA ASP A 106 -40.64 19.42 -18.26
C ASP A 106 -40.49 18.64 -19.59
N GLY A 107 -39.55 17.71 -19.66
CA GLY A 107 -39.35 16.75 -20.74
C GLY A 107 -38.69 17.36 -21.97
N ASP A 108 -37.95 18.45 -21.81
CA ASP A 108 -37.33 19.18 -22.91
C ASP A 108 -35.97 18.60 -23.35
N GLY A 109 -35.44 17.62 -22.60
CA GLY A 109 -34.19 16.94 -22.88
C GLY A 109 -32.95 17.73 -22.47
N SER A 110 -33.11 18.79 -21.67
CA SER A 110 -32.06 19.58 -21.04
C SER A 110 -32.28 19.66 -19.53
N ILE A 111 -31.31 20.21 -18.78
CA ILE A 111 -31.43 20.39 -17.33
C ILE A 111 -31.25 21.87 -17.03
N ASP A 112 -32.32 22.51 -16.57
CA ASP A 112 -32.27 23.91 -16.13
C ASP A 112 -31.61 24.05 -14.73
N PHE A 113 -31.40 25.29 -14.27
CA PHE A 113 -30.76 25.53 -12.97
C PHE A 113 -31.58 25.00 -11.77
N GLU A 114 -32.92 25.03 -11.84
CA GLU A 114 -33.78 24.54 -10.76
C GLU A 114 -33.79 23.01 -10.68
N GLU A 115 -33.77 22.36 -11.83
CA GLU A 115 -33.60 20.92 -12.02
C GLU A 115 -32.21 20.46 -11.56
N PHE A 116 -31.16 21.18 -11.94
CA PHE A 116 -29.80 20.95 -11.48
C PHE A 116 -29.68 21.00 -9.95
N CYS A 117 -30.39 21.92 -9.29
CA CYS A 117 -30.40 22.00 -7.82
C CYS A 117 -31.04 20.76 -7.15
N LYS A 118 -31.99 20.08 -7.81
CA LYS A 118 -32.65 18.86 -7.32
C LYS A 118 -31.78 17.60 -7.46
N LEU A 119 -30.76 17.63 -8.33
CA LEU A 119 -29.75 16.57 -8.45
C LEU A 119 -28.79 16.53 -7.26
N MET A 120 -28.68 17.64 -6.52
CA MET A 120 -27.74 17.78 -5.42
C MET A 120 -28.36 17.31 -4.09
N PRO A 121 -27.70 16.42 -3.34
CA PRO A 121 -28.19 15.96 -2.05
C PRO A 121 -28.34 17.12 -1.05
N ASP A 122 -29.30 17.00 -0.13
CA ASP A 122 -29.50 17.99 0.93
C ASP A 122 -28.38 17.93 1.98
N GLU A 123 -27.99 19.08 2.54
CA GLU A 123 -26.84 19.21 3.48
C GLU A 123 -26.97 18.32 4.74
N SER A 124 -28.16 17.81 5.08
CA SER A 124 -28.35 16.85 6.18
C SER A 124 -27.98 15.40 5.82
N GLU A 125 -27.85 15.08 4.54
CA GLU A 125 -27.49 13.73 4.04
C GLU A 125 -26.01 13.62 3.66
N VAL A 126 -25.30 14.75 3.57
CA VAL A 126 -23.85 14.81 3.29
C VAL A 126 -23.11 15.22 4.56
N ALA A 127 -23.01 14.30 5.52
CA ALA A 127 -22.00 14.42 6.58
C ALA A 127 -20.63 13.97 6.04
N THR A 128 -20.11 14.64 5.01
CA THR A 128 -18.67 14.57 4.73
C THR A 128 -17.98 15.40 5.79
N GLY A 129 -17.21 14.73 6.65
CA GLY A 129 -16.64 15.28 7.89
C GLY A 129 -15.58 16.36 7.73
N TYR A 130 -15.76 17.33 6.83
CA TYR A 130 -14.94 18.54 6.81
C TYR A 130 -15.57 19.60 7.72
N LYS A 131 -15.30 19.48 9.02
CA LYS A 131 -15.27 20.64 9.91
C LYS A 131 -13.81 21.00 10.11
N ASP A 132 -13.39 22.14 9.59
CA ASP A 132 -12.10 22.76 9.89
C ASP A 132 -11.85 22.69 11.41
N SER A 133 -10.93 21.84 11.82
CA SER A 133 -10.48 21.76 13.21
C SER A 133 -9.20 22.57 13.35
N PRO A 134 -9.13 23.48 14.34
CA PRO A 134 -8.02 24.43 14.49
C PRO A 134 -6.72 23.73 14.90
N ILE A 135 -5.63 24.21 14.32
CA ILE A 135 -4.25 23.79 14.57
C ILE A 135 -3.89 23.94 16.07
N PRO A 136 -3.41 22.88 16.76
CA PRO A 136 -2.87 23.02 18.11
C PRO A 136 -1.53 23.74 18.09
N THR A 137 -1.46 24.88 18.76
CA THR A 137 -0.21 25.63 19.00
C THR A 137 0.53 25.05 20.21
N THR A 138 1.55 24.22 19.97
CA THR A 138 2.53 23.87 21.01
C THR A 138 3.68 24.88 21.00
N LYS A 139 3.74 25.69 22.06
CA LYS A 139 4.86 26.57 22.36
C LYS A 139 6.11 25.73 22.63
N SER A 140 7.14 25.85 21.81
CA SER A 140 8.49 25.40 22.15
C SER A 140 9.37 26.62 22.41
N SER A 141 9.90 26.68 23.63
CA SER A 141 10.77 27.73 24.14
C SER A 141 12.16 27.66 23.50
N VAL A 142 12.55 28.74 22.84
CA VAL A 142 13.91 28.96 22.35
C VAL A 142 14.82 29.28 23.54
N ILE A 143 15.84 28.44 23.76
CA ILE A 143 17.03 28.83 24.52
C ILE A 143 18.10 29.21 23.50
N SER A 144 18.40 30.50 23.46
CA SER A 144 19.56 31.08 22.77
C SER A 144 20.86 30.68 23.47
N ASN A 145 21.91 30.38 22.70
CA ASN A 145 23.22 31.00 22.92
C ASN A 145 24.10 30.84 21.67
N ALA A 146 24.52 31.98 21.14
CA ALA A 146 25.60 32.11 20.18
C ALA A 146 26.94 32.17 20.94
N THR A 147 28.02 31.58 20.41
CA THR A 147 29.26 32.34 20.07
C THR A 147 30.34 31.51 19.34
N THR A 148 30.96 32.19 18.38
CA THR A 148 32.35 32.12 17.88
C THR A 148 32.89 30.89 17.13
N ALA A 149 33.20 31.11 15.85
CA ALA A 149 34.26 30.42 15.10
C ALA A 149 35.66 30.84 15.59
N PRO A 150 36.69 29.98 15.42
CA PRO A 150 37.86 30.38 14.62
C PRO A 150 38.51 29.17 13.87
N PRO A 151 39.74 29.24 13.33
CA PRO A 151 40.03 29.51 11.91
C PRO A 151 40.72 28.34 11.19
N GLU A 152 40.89 28.48 9.87
CA GLU A 152 41.74 27.63 9.04
C GLU A 152 43.23 27.69 9.47
N SER A 153 43.87 26.54 9.68
CA SER A 153 45.21 26.17 9.15
C SER A 153 45.81 24.95 9.88
N ASN A 154 46.11 23.89 9.12
CA ASN A 154 47.46 23.29 8.95
C ASN A 154 47.38 21.81 8.56
N LEU A 155 47.65 21.56 7.28
CA LEU A 155 47.71 20.23 6.64
C LEU A 155 48.95 19.40 7.04
N GLN A 156 49.64 19.73 8.13
CA GLN A 156 50.90 19.10 8.54
C GLN A 156 50.82 18.35 9.89
N GLU A 157 49.75 18.50 10.67
CA GLU A 157 49.53 17.69 11.89
C GLU A 157 48.83 16.35 11.59
N ALA A 158 48.11 16.24 10.46
CA ALA A 158 47.38 15.02 10.06
C ALA A 158 48.29 13.83 9.72
N ILE A 159 49.59 14.05 9.46
CA ILE A 159 50.53 13.00 9.06
C ILE A 159 51.16 12.29 10.29
N ALA A 160 51.16 12.93 11.47
CA ALA A 160 51.73 12.34 12.70
C ALA A 160 50.72 11.51 13.51
N LEU A 161 49.43 11.88 13.49
CA LEU A 161 48.34 11.18 14.20
C LEU A 161 47.99 9.81 13.63
N GLY A 162 48.24 9.59 12.33
CA GLY A 162 47.90 8.34 11.64
C GLY A 162 48.64 7.08 12.15
N SER A 163 49.71 7.21 12.94
CA SER A 163 50.44 6.04 13.46
C SER A 163 49.88 5.49 14.78
N SER A 164 49.34 6.37 15.63
CA SER A 164 48.76 6.00 16.93
C SER A 164 47.32 5.49 16.80
N GLU A 165 46.54 6.09 15.90
CA GLU A 165 45.16 5.67 15.63
C GLU A 165 45.13 4.32 14.89
N VAL A 166 46.06 4.07 13.96
CA VAL A 166 46.18 2.77 13.27
C VAL A 166 46.52 1.64 14.24
N ALA A 167 47.36 1.90 15.25
CA ALA A 167 47.67 0.93 16.30
C ALA A 167 46.47 0.65 17.21
N GLN A 168 45.72 1.69 17.63
CA GLN A 168 44.47 1.53 18.38
C GLN A 168 43.39 0.80 17.57
N VAL A 169 43.27 1.07 16.28
CA VAL A 169 42.34 0.38 15.38
C VAL A 169 42.73 -1.09 15.21
N GLN A 170 44.03 -1.42 15.11
CA GLN A 170 44.50 -2.81 15.09
C GLN A 170 44.21 -3.56 16.40
N GLU A 171 44.36 -2.89 17.55
CA GLU A 171 44.04 -3.46 18.86
C GLU A 171 42.53 -3.66 19.08
N LEU A 172 41.69 -2.75 18.56
CA LEU A 172 40.22 -2.88 18.59
C LEU A 172 39.69 -3.93 17.58
N LEU A 173 40.33 -4.08 16.42
CA LEU A 173 40.03 -5.12 15.42
C LEU A 173 40.32 -6.53 15.94
N THR A 174 41.34 -6.67 16.80
CA THR A 174 41.68 -7.95 17.44
C THR A 174 40.76 -8.31 18.62
N GLN A 175 40.04 -7.33 19.17
CA GLN A 175 39.04 -7.51 20.24
C GLN A 175 37.60 -7.69 19.72
N SER A 176 37.35 -7.44 18.43
CA SER A 176 36.01 -7.62 17.84
C SER A 176 35.78 -9.10 17.54
N PRO A 177 34.82 -9.78 18.20
CA PRO A 177 34.56 -11.18 17.91
C PRO A 177 34.04 -11.31 16.47
N ALA A 178 34.77 -12.07 15.65
CA ALA A 178 34.38 -12.54 14.32
C ALA A 178 33.22 -13.55 14.40
N SER A 179 32.14 -13.16 15.06
CA SER A 179 30.85 -13.84 14.98
C SER A 179 30.05 -13.15 13.88
N GLU A 180 30.42 -13.39 12.62
CA GLU A 180 29.44 -13.23 11.54
C GLU A 180 28.33 -14.23 11.82
N GLN A 181 27.28 -13.77 12.52
CA GLN A 181 26.03 -14.49 12.69
C GLN A 181 25.61 -14.98 11.30
N ARG A 182 25.35 -16.28 11.13
CA ARG A 182 24.77 -16.82 9.89
C ARG A 182 23.53 -15.99 9.53
N ARG A 183 23.58 -15.27 8.41
CA ARG A 183 22.58 -14.27 7.99
C ARG A 183 21.72 -14.85 6.87
N GLY A 184 20.49 -15.25 7.12
CA GLY A 184 19.64 -15.76 6.04
C GLY A 184 18.17 -15.66 6.38
N THR A 185 17.34 -16.30 5.56
CA THR A 185 15.91 -16.40 5.79
C THR A 185 15.60 -17.73 6.47
N SER A 186 14.96 -17.65 7.65
CA SER A 186 14.52 -18.82 8.41
C SER A 186 13.21 -19.40 7.87
N ARG A 187 12.82 -20.59 8.39
CA ARG A 187 11.48 -21.14 8.17
C ARG A 187 10.38 -20.20 8.66
N LEU A 188 10.55 -19.58 9.82
CA LEU A 188 9.54 -18.69 10.40
C LEU A 188 9.35 -17.41 9.57
N GLN A 189 10.42 -16.83 9.02
CA GLN A 189 10.32 -15.67 8.15
C GLN A 189 9.57 -15.99 6.84
N MET A 190 9.80 -17.18 6.26
CA MET A 190 9.03 -17.66 5.11
C MET A 190 7.56 -17.91 5.47
N GLN A 191 7.28 -18.50 6.64
CA GLN A 191 5.93 -18.70 7.16
C GLN A 191 5.19 -17.37 7.30
N ILE A 192 5.82 -16.37 7.93
CA ILE A 192 5.26 -15.02 8.13
C ILE A 192 4.94 -14.37 6.78
N GLY A 193 5.89 -14.38 5.83
CA GLY A 193 5.69 -13.73 4.53
C GLY A 193 4.48 -14.25 3.77
N LEU A 194 4.34 -15.57 3.66
CA LEU A 194 3.22 -16.17 2.93
C LEU A 194 1.90 -16.14 3.73
N PHE A 195 1.95 -16.37 5.05
CA PHE A 195 0.80 -16.24 5.92
C PHE A 195 0.17 -14.85 5.79
N ARG A 196 0.98 -13.79 5.88
CA ARG A 196 0.50 -12.41 5.79
C ARG A 196 -0.10 -12.09 4.43
N LEU A 197 0.46 -12.66 3.37
CA LEU A 197 -0.05 -12.48 2.03
C LEU A 197 -1.44 -13.11 1.87
N ILE A 198 -1.61 -14.37 2.30
CA ILE A 198 -2.90 -15.07 2.24
C ILE A 198 -3.93 -14.43 3.19
N GLN A 199 -3.52 -14.10 4.43
CA GLN A 199 -4.36 -13.41 5.41
C GLN A 199 -4.86 -12.07 4.86
N GLY A 200 -3.98 -11.25 4.31
CA GLY A 200 -4.35 -9.95 3.77
C GLY A 200 -5.30 -10.08 2.58
N ALA A 201 -5.08 -11.05 1.69
CA ALA A 201 -5.97 -11.30 0.56
C ALA A 201 -7.36 -11.77 1.05
N ALA A 202 -7.40 -12.64 2.06
CA ALA A 202 -8.63 -13.11 2.70
C ALA A 202 -9.47 -11.93 3.24
N TYR A 203 -8.85 -10.97 3.92
CA TYR A 203 -9.54 -9.78 4.46
C TYR A 203 -10.20 -8.93 3.38
N ARG A 204 -9.71 -9.00 2.15
CA ARG A 204 -10.27 -8.29 1.00
C ARG A 204 -11.32 -9.11 0.24
N CYS A 205 -11.23 -10.45 0.26
CA CYS A 205 -12.11 -11.33 -0.52
C CYS A 205 -13.33 -11.87 0.24
N PHE A 206 -13.30 -11.98 1.58
CA PHE A 206 -14.44 -12.47 2.38
C PHE A 206 -15.53 -11.43 2.64
N ARG A 207 -15.50 -10.33 1.88
CA ARG A 207 -16.55 -9.31 1.89
C ARG A 207 -16.57 -8.52 0.59
N GLU A 208 -17.76 -8.08 0.20
CA GLU A 208 -17.95 -6.96 -0.69
C GLU A 208 -17.75 -5.69 0.14
N SER A 209 -16.56 -5.10 0.04
CA SER A 209 -16.29 -3.85 0.76
C SER A 209 -16.86 -2.68 -0.04
N PHE A 210 -17.90 -2.02 0.48
CA PHE A 210 -18.38 -0.78 -0.09
C PHE A 210 -17.27 0.29 -0.09
N SER A 211 -16.51 0.56 0.98
CA SER A 211 -15.39 1.53 0.87
C SER A 211 -14.16 1.07 0.08
N ALA A 212 -13.97 -0.23 -0.18
CA ALA A 212 -12.80 -0.69 -0.93
C ALA A 212 -13.12 -0.99 -2.40
N ASN A 213 -14.39 -0.88 -2.79
CA ASN A 213 -14.87 -1.04 -4.16
C ASN A 213 -15.93 0.03 -4.49
N HIS A 214 -17.01 0.15 -3.72
CA HIS A 214 -18.07 1.15 -3.89
C HIS A 214 -17.80 2.52 -3.23
N GLU A 215 -17.04 3.33 -3.94
CA GLU A 215 -17.51 4.64 -4.41
C GLU A 215 -16.47 5.19 -5.38
N THR A 216 -15.19 4.84 -5.19
CA THR A 216 -14.12 5.29 -6.09
C THR A 216 -13.00 4.29 -6.39
N HIS A 217 -13.01 3.09 -5.81
CA HIS A 217 -12.11 2.01 -6.21
C HIS A 217 -12.62 1.17 -7.40
N LEU A 218 -13.93 1.15 -7.67
CA LEU A 218 -14.51 0.40 -8.80
C LEU A 218 -14.16 0.96 -10.18
N ARG A 219 -13.68 2.21 -10.28
CA ARG A 219 -13.32 2.83 -11.57
C ARG A 219 -11.82 2.99 -11.78
N VAL A 220 -11.02 2.68 -10.76
CA VAL A 220 -9.57 2.56 -10.94
C VAL A 220 -9.25 1.13 -11.43
N ARG A 221 -9.70 0.87 -12.66
CA ARG A 221 -9.35 -0.25 -13.57
C ARG A 221 -9.66 -1.67 -13.10
N ASN A 222 -10.92 -2.11 -13.19
CA ASN A 222 -11.29 -3.51 -13.48
C ASN A 222 -10.59 -4.62 -12.67
N LEU A 223 -10.30 -4.39 -11.39
CA LEU A 223 -9.52 -5.32 -10.56
C LEU A 223 -10.25 -5.63 -9.24
N PRO A 224 -11.44 -6.27 -9.26
CA PRO A 224 -12.11 -6.68 -8.04
C PRO A 224 -11.31 -7.76 -7.29
N TYR A 225 -11.42 -7.77 -5.95
CA TYR A 225 -10.93 -8.87 -5.11
C TYR A 225 -11.88 -10.06 -5.21
N ARG A 226 -11.82 -10.79 -6.33
CA ARG A 226 -12.75 -11.88 -6.61
C ARG A 226 -12.47 -13.08 -5.71
N ILE A 227 -13.52 -13.68 -5.17
CA ILE A 227 -13.41 -14.89 -4.37
C ILE A 227 -12.91 -16.07 -5.22
N THR A 228 -13.24 -16.08 -6.51
CA THR A 228 -12.76 -17.05 -7.51
C THR A 228 -11.24 -17.03 -7.65
N ASP A 229 -10.67 -15.83 -7.82
CA ASP A 229 -9.21 -15.64 -7.86
C ASP A 229 -8.58 -16.03 -6.53
N PHE A 230 -9.20 -15.68 -5.40
CA PHE A 230 -8.69 -16.00 -4.07
C PHE A 230 -8.58 -17.51 -3.83
N VAL A 231 -9.57 -18.30 -4.24
CA VAL A 231 -9.53 -19.77 -4.16
C VAL A 231 -8.32 -20.30 -4.94
N GLN A 232 -8.10 -19.81 -6.16
CA GLN A 232 -6.97 -20.25 -6.99
C GLN A 232 -5.62 -19.74 -6.44
N PHE A 233 -5.62 -18.57 -5.82
CA PHE A 233 -4.45 -17.98 -5.19
C PHE A 233 -3.98 -18.80 -4.00
N VAL A 234 -4.89 -19.21 -3.11
CA VAL A 234 -4.56 -20.09 -1.98
C VAL A 234 -4.02 -21.43 -2.47
N LYS A 235 -4.62 -22.02 -3.52
CA LYS A 235 -4.15 -23.27 -4.13
C LYS A 235 -2.72 -23.16 -4.64
N THR A 236 -2.47 -22.20 -5.53
CA THR A 236 -1.16 -21.99 -6.16
C THR A 236 -0.08 -21.53 -5.17
N ALA A 237 -0.45 -20.70 -4.18
CA ALA A 237 0.44 -20.29 -3.10
C ALA A 237 0.90 -21.48 -2.24
N ILE A 238 -0.02 -22.36 -1.84
CA ILE A 238 0.29 -23.54 -1.03
C ILE A 238 1.07 -24.57 -1.85
N GLU A 239 0.74 -24.75 -3.13
CA GLU A 239 1.51 -25.60 -4.05
C GLU A 239 2.95 -25.11 -4.20
N LEU A 240 3.14 -23.81 -4.43
CA LEU A 240 4.47 -23.18 -4.49
C LEU A 240 5.22 -23.44 -3.17
N TYR A 241 4.59 -23.18 -2.02
CA TYR A 241 5.21 -23.34 -0.71
C TYR A 241 5.66 -24.77 -0.41
N LYS A 242 4.82 -25.78 -0.73
CA LYS A 242 5.17 -27.20 -0.64
C LYS A 242 6.35 -27.52 -1.58
N GLY A 243 6.30 -27.00 -2.80
CA GLY A 243 7.33 -27.18 -3.81
C GLY A 243 8.71 -26.62 -3.42
N LEU A 244 8.74 -25.53 -2.65
CA LEU A 244 9.98 -24.95 -2.13
C LEU A 244 10.66 -25.86 -1.09
N GLY A 245 9.91 -26.69 -0.36
CA GLY A 245 10.45 -27.53 0.72
C GLY A 245 10.78 -26.73 1.99
N VAL A 246 10.11 -25.59 2.20
CA VAL A 246 10.24 -24.75 3.40
C VAL A 246 9.66 -25.43 4.64
N VAL A 247 8.82 -26.45 4.47
CA VAL A 247 8.27 -27.28 5.56
C VAL A 247 8.42 -28.76 5.19
N GLU A 248 8.49 -29.61 6.21
CA GLU A 248 8.57 -31.06 6.00
C GLU A 248 7.26 -31.62 5.41
N PRO A 249 7.33 -32.70 4.60
CA PRO A 249 6.13 -33.33 4.01
C PRO A 249 5.06 -33.72 5.02
N ALA A 250 5.43 -34.00 6.27
CA ALA A 250 4.47 -34.36 7.30
C ALA A 250 3.56 -33.19 7.74
N CYS A 251 3.92 -31.94 7.43
CA CYS A 251 3.08 -30.77 7.63
C CYS A 251 2.08 -30.56 6.49
N TYR A 252 2.25 -31.22 5.34
CA TYR A 252 1.39 -31.03 4.16
C TYR A 252 -0.10 -31.25 4.40
N PRO A 253 -0.54 -32.23 5.22
CA PRO A 253 -1.96 -32.40 5.52
C PRO A 253 -2.62 -31.14 6.10
N LEU A 254 -1.91 -30.36 6.91
CA LEU A 254 -2.45 -29.11 7.48
C LEU A 254 -2.60 -28.02 6.42
N LEU A 255 -1.65 -27.92 5.49
CA LEU A 255 -1.74 -27.02 4.34
C LEU A 255 -2.88 -27.44 3.39
N ASP A 256 -3.01 -28.74 3.14
CA ASP A 256 -4.06 -29.29 2.26
C ASP A 256 -5.47 -29.07 2.86
N GLU A 257 -5.60 -29.08 4.19
CA GLU A 257 -6.87 -28.72 4.87
C GLU A 257 -7.25 -27.25 4.69
N VAL A 258 -6.30 -26.32 4.55
CA VAL A 258 -6.59 -24.91 4.20
C VAL A 258 -7.17 -24.83 2.79
N VAL A 259 -6.54 -25.51 1.82
CA VAL A 259 -7.02 -25.57 0.43
C VAL A 259 -8.41 -26.21 0.34
N LYS A 260 -8.61 -27.32 1.07
CA LYS A 260 -9.87 -28.05 1.11
C LYS A 260 -11.00 -27.22 1.72
N SER A 261 -10.72 -26.50 2.80
CA SER A 261 -11.66 -25.57 3.46
C SER A 261 -12.21 -24.55 2.45
N ILE A 262 -11.34 -23.78 1.80
CA ILE A 262 -11.77 -22.74 0.84
C ILE A 262 -12.39 -23.30 -0.42
N THR A 263 -11.92 -24.44 -0.92
CA THR A 263 -12.51 -25.09 -2.10
C THR A 263 -13.92 -25.61 -1.79
N SER A 264 -14.12 -26.20 -0.61
CA SER A 264 -15.42 -26.75 -0.20
C SER A 264 -16.43 -25.63 0.06
N GLU A 265 -16.01 -24.53 0.69
CA GLU A 265 -16.90 -23.39 0.90
C GLU A 265 -17.23 -22.66 -0.41
N TYR A 266 -16.28 -22.60 -1.35
CA TYR A 266 -16.57 -22.07 -2.68
C TYR A 266 -17.60 -22.93 -3.45
N VAL A 267 -17.54 -24.27 -3.35
CA VAL A 267 -18.58 -25.15 -3.91
C VAL A 267 -19.95 -24.89 -3.26
N ARG A 268 -20.00 -24.70 -1.93
CA ARG A 268 -21.26 -24.34 -1.24
C ARG A 268 -21.81 -23.00 -1.69
N LEU A 269 -20.94 -22.03 -1.96
CA LEU A 269 -21.31 -20.73 -2.53
C LEU A 269 -21.94 -20.93 -3.92
N GLU A 270 -21.32 -21.70 -4.81
CA GLU A 270 -21.87 -22.01 -6.14
C GLU A 270 -23.23 -22.71 -6.06
N GLU A 271 -23.38 -23.70 -5.17
CA GLU A 271 -24.65 -24.38 -4.92
C GLU A 271 -25.73 -23.42 -4.38
N ARG A 272 -25.36 -22.51 -3.47
CA ARG A 272 -26.26 -21.50 -2.91
C ARG A 272 -26.76 -20.52 -3.97
N ILE A 273 -25.86 -20.04 -4.83
CA ILE A 273 -26.22 -19.16 -5.96
C ILE A 273 -27.21 -19.87 -6.88
N LYS A 274 -26.91 -21.12 -7.26
CA LYS A 274 -27.77 -21.92 -8.15
C LYS A 274 -29.16 -22.15 -7.57
N ASN A 275 -29.27 -22.34 -6.26
CA ASN A 275 -30.51 -22.68 -5.58
C ASN A 275 -31.10 -21.51 -4.78
N TRP A 276 -30.67 -20.27 -5.02
CA TRP A 276 -31.03 -19.11 -4.18
C TRP A 276 -32.54 -18.91 -4.02
N LYS A 277 -33.31 -19.19 -5.07
CA LYS A 277 -34.79 -19.04 -5.07
C LYS A 277 -35.50 -20.08 -4.21
N THR A 278 -34.88 -21.24 -3.96
CA THR A 278 -35.51 -22.40 -3.30
C THR A 278 -34.89 -22.75 -1.97
N VAL A 279 -33.69 -22.23 -1.66
CA VAL A 279 -33.02 -22.45 -0.39
C VAL A 279 -33.76 -21.77 0.76
N GLU A 280 -33.85 -22.45 1.91
CA GLU A 280 -34.32 -21.86 3.15
C GLU A 280 -33.30 -20.80 3.62
N LYS A 281 -33.75 -19.55 3.77
CA LYS A 281 -32.90 -18.42 4.15
C LYS A 281 -33.02 -18.15 5.65
N THR A 282 -31.90 -17.93 6.33
CA THR A 282 -31.93 -17.47 7.73
C THR A 282 -32.39 -16.01 7.83
N THR A 283 -32.73 -15.58 9.04
CA THR A 283 -33.08 -14.18 9.33
C THR A 283 -31.99 -13.20 8.88
N GLU A 284 -30.73 -13.57 9.05
CA GLU A 284 -29.56 -12.77 8.70
C GLU A 284 -29.33 -12.76 7.18
N MET A 285 -29.58 -13.87 6.49
CA MET A 285 -29.53 -13.92 5.01
C MET A 285 -30.60 -13.03 4.39
N LEU A 286 -31.82 -13.03 4.94
CA LEU A 286 -32.91 -12.16 4.51
C LEU A 286 -32.61 -10.67 4.79
N ALA A 287 -31.99 -10.37 5.93
CA ALA A 287 -31.56 -9.02 6.25
C ALA A 287 -30.51 -8.51 5.27
N GLU A 288 -29.54 -9.36 4.89
CA GLU A 288 -28.53 -9.01 3.90
C GLU A 288 -29.12 -8.89 2.48
N GLU A 289 -30.02 -9.79 2.09
CA GLU A 289 -30.77 -9.69 0.82
C GLU A 289 -31.59 -8.39 0.74
N LYS A 290 -32.25 -8.00 1.84
CA LYS A 290 -32.95 -6.72 1.91
C LYS A 290 -31.98 -5.55 1.74
N ALA A 291 -30.84 -5.58 2.42
CA ALA A 291 -29.79 -4.58 2.23
C ALA A 291 -29.24 -4.56 0.80
N MET A 292 -29.25 -5.70 0.08
CA MET A 292 -28.86 -5.77 -1.35
C MET A 292 -29.85 -5.01 -2.20
N LEU A 293 -31.13 -5.31 -2.04
CA LEU A 293 -32.19 -4.67 -2.78
C LEU A 293 -32.29 -3.17 -2.49
N GLU A 294 -32.08 -2.76 -1.23
CA GLU A 294 -32.02 -1.35 -0.84
C GLU A 294 -30.80 -0.63 -1.42
N ALA A 295 -29.64 -1.31 -1.56
CA ALA A 295 -28.46 -0.75 -2.23
C ALA A 295 -28.67 -0.62 -3.75
N ARG A 296 -29.25 -1.65 -4.40
CA ARG A 296 -29.62 -1.63 -5.83
C ARG A 296 -30.62 -0.53 -6.17
N GLY A 297 -31.56 -0.26 -5.27
CA GLY A 297 -32.63 0.71 -5.48
C GLY A 297 -32.26 2.17 -5.22
N LYS A 298 -31.03 2.46 -4.79
CA LYS A 298 -30.59 3.82 -4.49
C LYS A 298 -29.95 4.50 -5.70
N SER A 299 -30.76 5.31 -6.39
CA SER A 299 -30.35 6.52 -7.15
C SER A 299 -29.38 7.43 -6.33
N ALA A 300 -29.20 7.19 -5.02
CA ALA A 300 -28.21 7.85 -4.17
C ALA A 300 -26.75 7.70 -4.65
N SER A 301 -26.32 6.58 -5.26
CA SER A 301 -24.93 6.49 -5.76
C SER A 301 -24.70 7.38 -6.98
N VAL A 302 -25.72 7.55 -7.82
CA VAL A 302 -25.69 8.42 -9.00
C VAL A 302 -25.68 9.89 -8.56
N LYS A 303 -26.52 10.27 -7.59
CA LYS A 303 -26.53 11.63 -7.00
C LYS A 303 -25.24 11.97 -6.23
N GLN A 304 -24.61 10.99 -5.58
CA GLN A 304 -23.31 11.17 -4.91
C GLN A 304 -22.16 11.30 -5.92
N LYS A 305 -22.13 10.46 -6.96
CA LYS A 305 -21.19 10.60 -8.09
C LYS A 305 -21.39 11.95 -8.79
N PHE A 306 -22.64 12.40 -8.90
CA PHE A 306 -23.02 13.70 -9.43
C PHE A 306 -22.47 14.85 -8.59
N ALA A 307 -22.75 14.84 -7.27
CA ALA A 307 -22.22 15.84 -6.36
C ALA A 307 -20.69 15.90 -6.35
N ALA A 308 -20.01 14.75 -6.44
CA ALA A 308 -18.55 14.69 -6.56
C ALA A 308 -18.05 15.28 -7.89
N GLY A 309 -18.73 14.99 -9.00
CA GLY A 309 -18.44 15.58 -10.31
C GLY A 309 -18.62 17.10 -10.32
N VAL A 310 -19.65 17.61 -9.64
CA VAL A 310 -19.96 19.04 -9.46
C VAL A 310 -18.90 19.75 -8.61
N GLU A 311 -18.51 19.21 -7.46
CA GLU A 311 -17.44 19.76 -6.62
C GLU A 311 -16.08 19.78 -7.35
N PHE A 312 -15.84 18.76 -8.17
CA PHE A 312 -14.66 18.71 -9.02
C PHE A 312 -14.69 19.75 -10.14
N ALA A 313 -15.84 19.92 -10.81
CA ALA A 313 -16.06 20.94 -11.82
C ALA A 313 -15.83 22.36 -11.26
N ILE A 314 -16.31 22.62 -10.03
CA ILE A 314 -16.02 23.86 -9.29
C ILE A 314 -14.51 24.01 -9.06
N THR A 315 -13.82 22.93 -8.67
CA THR A 315 -12.37 22.94 -8.42
C THR A 315 -11.55 23.15 -9.69
N LEU A 316 -11.96 22.60 -10.84
CA LEU A 316 -11.34 22.84 -12.14
C LEU A 316 -11.46 24.30 -12.55
N LYS A 317 -12.64 24.90 -12.36
CA LYS A 317 -12.86 26.32 -12.62
C LYS A 317 -12.03 27.19 -11.67
N LYS A 318 -11.89 26.80 -10.40
CA LYS A 318 -10.99 27.47 -9.43
C LYS A 318 -9.53 27.50 -9.91
N LYS A 319 -9.07 26.47 -10.62
CA LYS A 319 -7.69 26.33 -11.09
C LYS A 319 -7.49 26.60 -12.59
N HIS A 320 -8.55 26.99 -13.31
CA HIS A 320 -8.57 27.26 -14.75
C HIS A 320 -7.91 26.19 -15.64
N PHE A 321 -8.05 24.91 -15.27
CA PHE A 321 -7.68 23.80 -16.14
C PHE A 321 -8.79 23.52 -17.16
N SER A 322 -8.44 23.29 -18.43
CA SER A 322 -9.44 22.82 -19.39
C SER A 322 -9.71 21.33 -19.17
N LEU A 323 -10.93 20.90 -19.47
CA LEU A 323 -11.35 19.49 -19.43
C LEU A 323 -10.48 18.57 -20.32
N ARG A 324 -9.67 19.13 -21.23
CA ARG A 324 -8.76 18.40 -22.12
C ARG A 324 -7.36 18.19 -21.54
N ASP A 325 -6.97 18.93 -20.50
CA ASP A 325 -5.64 18.87 -19.88
C ASP A 325 -5.54 17.79 -18.78
N ILE A 326 -6.65 17.10 -18.52
CA ILE A 326 -6.77 16.11 -17.45
C ILE A 326 -6.42 14.74 -18.00
N ALA A 327 -5.23 14.24 -17.68
CA ALA A 327 -4.96 12.82 -17.81
C ALA A 327 -5.85 12.05 -16.82
N GLU A 328 -6.66 11.10 -17.30
CA GLU A 328 -7.54 10.23 -16.48
C GLU A 328 -6.85 9.65 -15.22
N GLY A 329 -5.53 9.45 -15.28
CA GLY A 329 -4.72 8.96 -14.16
C GLY A 329 -4.64 9.91 -12.95
N VAL A 330 -4.71 11.23 -13.15
CA VAL A 330 -4.60 12.22 -12.06
C VAL A 330 -5.88 12.27 -11.22
N LEU A 331 -7.05 12.13 -11.87
CA LEU A 331 -8.35 12.06 -11.19
C LEU A 331 -8.42 10.84 -10.28
N ALA A 332 -8.02 9.69 -10.80
CA ALA A 332 -7.99 8.44 -10.06
C ALA A 332 -7.09 8.51 -8.82
N LEU A 333 -5.92 9.16 -8.94
CA LEU A 333 -4.95 9.26 -7.84
C LEU A 333 -5.43 10.21 -6.73
N ASN A 334 -5.98 11.37 -7.09
CA ASN A 334 -6.50 12.34 -6.12
C ASN A 334 -7.63 11.75 -5.28
N GLU A 335 -8.48 10.98 -5.94
CA GLU A 335 -9.59 10.33 -5.27
C GLU A 335 -9.15 9.16 -4.40
N LEU A 336 -8.17 8.37 -4.85
CA LEU A 336 -7.54 7.34 -4.04
C LEU A 336 -6.88 7.96 -2.79
N ASN A 337 -6.26 9.13 -2.93
CA ASN A 337 -5.71 9.90 -1.81
C ASN A 337 -6.81 10.43 -0.87
N ARG A 338 -7.97 10.87 -1.40
CA ARG A 338 -9.12 11.30 -0.59
C ARG A 338 -9.67 10.17 0.27
N LEU A 339 -9.92 9.00 -0.33
CA LEU A 339 -10.38 7.82 0.40
C LEU A 339 -9.36 7.34 1.42
N ARG A 340 -8.07 7.34 1.05
CA ARG A 340 -6.99 7.01 1.99
C ARG A 340 -7.00 7.96 3.18
N ASN A 341 -7.17 9.25 2.97
CA ASN A 341 -7.27 10.22 4.05
C ASN A 341 -8.52 9.99 4.91
N MET A 342 -9.65 9.58 4.32
CA MET A 342 -10.85 9.20 5.08
C MET A 342 -10.61 7.96 5.94
N ASP A 343 -10.06 6.88 5.35
CA ASP A 343 -9.69 5.66 6.08
C ASP A 343 -8.68 5.99 7.20
N LEU A 344 -7.62 6.75 6.88
CA LEU A 344 -6.63 7.19 7.87
C LEU A 344 -7.27 8.02 8.99
N ASN A 345 -8.22 8.91 8.67
CA ASN A 345 -8.93 9.71 9.66
C ASN A 345 -9.84 8.84 10.55
N GLU A 346 -10.56 7.87 9.97
CA GLU A 346 -11.32 6.87 10.74
C GLU A 346 -10.40 6.04 11.63
N GLU A 347 -9.18 5.73 11.17
CA GLU A 347 -8.20 5.01 11.97
C GLU A 347 -7.46 5.85 13.01
N MET A 348 -7.37 7.17 12.81
CA MET A 348 -6.85 8.10 13.81
C MET A 348 -7.90 8.44 14.87
N ALA A 349 -9.15 8.07 14.64
CA ALA A 349 -10.18 8.15 15.67
C ALA A 349 -9.84 7.20 16.82
N PRO A 350 -10.08 7.60 18.08
CA PRO A 350 -9.93 6.71 19.22
C PRO A 350 -10.78 5.44 19.00
N PRO A 351 -10.32 4.27 19.48
CA PRO A 351 -11.06 3.03 19.30
C PRO A 351 -12.50 3.22 19.82
N PRO A 352 -13.50 2.77 19.05
CA PRO A 352 -14.89 2.93 19.44
C PRO A 352 -15.10 2.31 20.82
N THR A 353 -15.90 2.99 21.65
CA THR A 353 -16.21 2.54 23.00
C THR A 353 -16.78 1.12 22.93
N GLN A 354 -16.36 0.22 23.83
CA GLN A 354 -16.89 -1.14 23.87
C GLN A 354 -18.42 -1.09 23.90
N SER A 355 -19.07 -1.55 22.83
CA SER A 355 -20.49 -1.82 22.85
C SER A 355 -20.72 -2.93 23.86
N GLY A 356 -21.67 -2.77 24.79
CA GLY A 356 -22.08 -3.84 25.70
C GLY A 356 -22.77 -5.04 25.03
N GLU A 357 -22.65 -5.15 23.70
CA GLU A 357 -23.17 -6.25 22.89
C GLU A 357 -22.14 -7.38 22.82
N ASP A 358 -22.63 -8.62 22.87
CA ASP A 358 -21.84 -9.83 22.74
C ASP A 358 -21.16 -9.90 21.35
N PRO A 359 -19.81 -9.91 21.27
CA PRO A 359 -19.08 -10.01 20.01
C PRO A 359 -19.46 -11.23 19.16
N TYR A 360 -19.90 -12.33 19.79
CA TYR A 360 -20.28 -13.55 19.09
C TYR A 360 -21.54 -13.39 18.23
N GLU A 361 -22.39 -12.39 18.49
CA GLU A 361 -23.54 -12.07 17.61
C GLU A 361 -23.09 -11.69 16.20
N TYR A 362 -21.88 -11.15 16.03
CA TYR A 362 -21.35 -10.81 14.71
C TYR A 362 -21.15 -12.05 13.83
N LEU A 363 -20.84 -13.21 14.42
CA LEU A 363 -20.56 -14.44 13.67
C LEU A 363 -21.78 -14.99 12.92
N LYS A 364 -23.00 -14.64 13.36
CA LYS A 364 -24.25 -15.05 12.72
C LYS A 364 -24.51 -14.34 11.39
N LYS A 365 -23.79 -13.24 11.11
CA LYS A 365 -23.96 -12.44 9.90
C LYS A 365 -23.43 -13.15 8.65
N TRP A 366 -23.85 -12.61 7.51
CA TRP A 366 -23.41 -13.01 6.18
C TRP A 366 -22.81 -11.81 5.48
N ASN A 367 -21.71 -12.04 4.76
CA ASN A 367 -21.08 -11.03 3.94
C ASN A 367 -21.24 -11.39 2.47
N ARG A 368 -21.55 -10.41 1.64
CA ARG A 368 -21.47 -10.58 0.19
C ARG A 368 -20.05 -10.83 -0.27
N VAL A 369 -19.88 -11.45 -1.43
CA VAL A 369 -18.57 -11.67 -2.05
C VAL A 369 -18.64 -11.43 -3.55
N ILE A 370 -17.53 -11.00 -4.14
CA ILE A 370 -17.46 -10.65 -5.56
C ILE A 370 -17.05 -11.87 -6.38
N LEU A 371 -17.85 -12.21 -7.39
CA LEU A 371 -17.63 -13.37 -8.26
C LEU A 371 -17.04 -12.99 -9.62
N SER A 372 -17.61 -11.97 -10.26
CA SER A 372 -17.22 -11.51 -11.60
C SER A 372 -16.72 -10.07 -11.55
N ASN A 373 -16.58 -9.43 -12.71
CA ASN A 373 -16.08 -8.08 -12.80
C ASN A 373 -17.15 -7.11 -12.25
N ALA A 374 -16.97 -6.64 -11.01
CA ALA A 374 -17.35 -5.34 -10.44
C ALA A 374 -18.81 -4.82 -10.52
N SER A 375 -19.62 -5.20 -11.52
CA SER A 375 -20.95 -4.64 -11.79
C SER A 375 -22.09 -5.67 -11.79
N GLU A 376 -21.79 -6.97 -11.78
CA GLU A 376 -22.82 -8.00 -11.68
C GLU A 376 -23.05 -8.39 -10.22
N GLU A 377 -24.15 -7.90 -9.65
CA GLU A 377 -24.64 -8.40 -8.38
C GLU A 377 -25.36 -9.73 -8.59
N VAL A 378 -24.80 -10.81 -8.07
CA VAL A 378 -25.37 -12.16 -8.18
C VAL A 378 -26.11 -12.50 -6.89
N ASP A 379 -27.39 -12.84 -7.01
CA ASP A 379 -28.20 -13.24 -5.86
C ASP A 379 -27.61 -14.49 -5.17
N GLY A 380 -27.51 -14.44 -3.84
CA GLY A 380 -26.91 -15.51 -3.05
C GLY A 380 -25.38 -15.56 -3.05
N ALA A 381 -24.71 -14.61 -3.70
CA ALA A 381 -23.25 -14.44 -3.66
C ALA A 381 -22.78 -13.90 -2.29
N MET A 382 -22.96 -14.71 -1.25
CA MET A 382 -22.60 -14.38 0.13
C MET A 382 -21.98 -15.58 0.85
N MET A 383 -21.11 -15.28 1.81
CA MET A 383 -20.41 -16.23 2.66
C MET A 383 -20.69 -15.93 4.14
N PRO A 384 -20.80 -16.95 5.01
CA PRO A 384 -21.06 -16.72 6.42
C PRO A 384 -19.83 -16.16 7.13
N VAL A 385 -20.01 -15.17 8.01
CA VAL A 385 -18.91 -14.58 8.81
C VAL A 385 -18.24 -15.65 9.67
N ALA A 386 -19.03 -16.56 10.25
CA ALA A 386 -18.54 -17.69 11.03
C ALA A 386 -17.51 -18.55 10.29
N TYR A 387 -17.66 -18.79 8.98
CA TYR A 387 -16.70 -19.60 8.23
C TYR A 387 -15.28 -19.01 8.27
N TRP A 388 -15.17 -17.69 8.16
CA TRP A 388 -13.88 -17.00 8.21
C TRP A 388 -13.22 -17.12 9.60
N TYR A 389 -14.00 -16.92 10.68
CA TYR A 389 -13.55 -16.97 12.08
C TYR A 389 -13.25 -18.38 12.61
N GLU A 390 -14.10 -19.34 12.27
CA GLU A 390 -14.14 -20.65 12.91
C GLU A 390 -13.47 -21.75 12.08
N ASP A 391 -13.35 -21.55 10.76
CA ASP A 391 -12.81 -22.54 9.84
C ASP A 391 -11.53 -22.08 9.13
N PHE A 392 -11.63 -21.08 8.25
CA PHE A 392 -10.52 -20.72 7.36
C PHE A 392 -9.31 -20.15 8.10
N MET A 393 -9.49 -19.11 8.92
CA MET A 393 -8.38 -18.45 9.59
C MET A 393 -7.69 -19.31 10.65
N PRO A 394 -8.41 -20.10 11.49
CA PRO A 394 -7.76 -21.04 12.41
C PRO A 394 -6.94 -22.10 11.69
N LYS A 395 -7.44 -22.64 10.57
CA LYS A 395 -6.67 -23.59 9.73
C LYS A 395 -5.43 -22.93 9.14
N LEU A 396 -5.56 -21.70 8.66
CA LEU A 396 -4.43 -20.93 8.12
C LEU A 396 -3.36 -20.71 9.20
N LEU A 397 -3.72 -20.26 10.40
CA LEU A 397 -2.78 -20.10 11.51
C LEU A 397 -2.09 -21.42 11.87
N ALA A 398 -2.85 -22.51 11.99
CA ALA A 398 -2.30 -23.82 12.34
C ALA A 398 -1.30 -24.30 11.28
N ALA A 399 -1.65 -24.19 9.99
CA ALA A 399 -0.80 -24.62 8.89
C ALA A 399 0.52 -23.83 8.79
N PHE A 400 0.50 -22.52 9.11
CA PHE A 400 1.70 -21.68 9.10
C PHE A 400 2.44 -21.64 10.44
N SER A 401 1.90 -22.25 11.50
CA SER A 401 2.59 -22.39 12.79
C SER A 401 3.43 -23.66 12.89
N VAL A 402 3.36 -24.54 11.88
CA VAL A 402 4.12 -25.80 11.81
C VAL A 402 5.13 -25.78 10.67
N SER A 403 6.26 -26.45 10.89
CA SER A 403 7.32 -26.57 9.86
C SER A 403 8.04 -27.92 9.84
N THR A 404 7.97 -28.69 10.94
CA THR A 404 8.59 -30.00 11.08
C THR A 404 7.64 -30.95 11.81
N GLN A 405 7.79 -32.27 11.61
CA GLN A 405 7.00 -33.28 12.29
C GLN A 405 6.98 -33.09 13.82
N ALA A 406 8.12 -32.69 14.39
CA ALA A 406 8.28 -32.50 15.82
C ALA A 406 7.41 -31.37 16.39
N ASN A 407 7.09 -30.35 15.59
CA ASN A 407 6.34 -29.18 16.05
C ASN A 407 4.84 -29.22 15.72
N ILE A 408 4.36 -30.27 15.04
CA ILE A 408 2.93 -30.43 14.74
C ILE A 408 2.12 -30.52 16.02
N GLN A 409 2.46 -31.43 16.93
CA GLN A 409 1.65 -31.66 18.13
C GLN A 409 1.57 -30.40 19.02
N SER A 410 2.72 -29.78 19.32
CA SER A 410 2.77 -28.61 20.20
C SER A 410 2.11 -27.36 19.63
N ASN A 411 1.98 -27.24 18.30
CA ASN A 411 1.33 -26.09 17.67
C ASN A 411 -0.09 -26.38 17.17
N THR A 412 -0.63 -27.60 17.29
CA THR A 412 -1.99 -27.93 16.78
C THR A 412 -2.90 -28.56 17.82
N VAL A 413 -2.35 -29.14 18.89
CA VAL A 413 -3.12 -29.74 19.97
C VAL A 413 -3.03 -28.83 21.19
N PRO A 414 -4.16 -28.30 21.72
CA PRO A 414 -4.15 -27.46 22.90
C PRO A 414 -3.64 -28.21 24.14
N ASP A 415 -2.58 -27.68 24.75
CA ASP A 415 -2.09 -28.07 26.08
C ASP A 415 -2.18 -26.83 26.97
N GLU A 416 -3.21 -26.78 27.82
CA GLU A 416 -3.50 -25.60 28.64
C GLU A 416 -2.35 -25.24 29.58
N ALA A 417 -1.69 -26.22 30.19
CA ALA A 417 -0.58 -25.97 31.10
C ALA A 417 0.63 -25.37 30.37
N ALA A 418 0.93 -25.86 29.16
CA ALA A 418 1.99 -25.31 28.33
C ALA A 418 1.68 -23.90 27.83
N LEU A 419 0.42 -23.64 27.46
CA LEU A 419 -0.07 -22.34 27.01
C LEU A 419 -0.03 -21.29 28.12
N ASP A 420 -0.49 -21.63 29.32
CA ASP A 420 -0.45 -20.74 30.48
C ASP A 420 1.00 -20.43 30.89
N LYS A 421 1.89 -21.43 30.83
CA LYS A 421 3.32 -21.21 31.07
C LYS A 421 3.94 -20.27 30.04
N TRP A 422 3.61 -20.41 28.76
CA TRP A 422 4.06 -19.51 27.71
C TRP A 422 3.55 -18.08 27.95
N TYR A 423 2.28 -17.93 28.29
CA TYR A 423 1.67 -16.63 28.57
C TYR A 423 2.36 -15.93 29.74
N GLU A 424 2.55 -16.61 30.88
CA GLU A 424 3.21 -16.03 32.04
C GLU A 424 4.68 -15.65 31.74
N ALA A 425 5.39 -16.48 30.98
CA ALA A 425 6.77 -16.17 30.57
C ALA A 425 6.82 -14.91 29.67
N THR A 426 5.93 -14.82 28.67
CA THR A 426 5.85 -13.70 27.72
C THR A 426 5.38 -12.41 28.40
N LYS A 427 4.48 -12.53 29.39
CA LYS A 427 4.03 -11.41 30.22
C LYS A 427 5.14 -10.91 31.14
N ALA A 428 5.89 -11.81 31.77
CA ALA A 428 6.99 -11.47 32.68
C ALA A 428 8.15 -10.76 31.97
N THR A 429 8.41 -11.05 30.70
CA THR A 429 9.40 -10.33 29.88
C THR A 429 8.91 -8.95 29.42
N GLY A 430 7.63 -8.63 29.62
CA GLY A 430 7.03 -7.37 29.18
C GLY A 430 6.73 -7.31 27.69
N GLU A 431 6.79 -8.42 26.95
CA GLU A 431 6.62 -8.44 25.49
C GLU A 431 5.21 -7.99 25.06
N PHE A 432 4.19 -8.22 25.88
CA PHE A 432 2.82 -7.75 25.60
C PHE A 432 2.65 -6.23 25.77
N ALA A 433 3.54 -5.55 26.47
CA ALA A 433 3.36 -4.15 26.88
C ALA A 433 3.20 -3.18 25.71
N ARG A 434 3.71 -3.53 24.52
CA ARG A 434 3.59 -2.70 23.32
C ARG A 434 2.45 -3.15 22.42
N TYR A 435 2.35 -4.43 22.08
CA TYR A 435 1.51 -4.86 20.96
C TYR A 435 0.63 -6.10 21.22
N GLY A 436 0.30 -6.36 22.48
CA GLY A 436 -0.58 -7.45 22.88
C GLY A 436 -1.30 -7.16 24.20
N ALA A 437 -1.74 -5.92 24.40
CA ALA A 437 -2.44 -5.52 25.61
C ALA A 437 -3.76 -6.30 25.79
N ASP A 438 -4.55 -6.40 24.72
CA ASP A 438 -5.70 -7.31 24.61
C ASP A 438 -5.39 -8.77 25.00
N VAL A 439 -4.28 -9.33 24.53
CA VAL A 439 -3.86 -10.69 24.92
C VAL A 439 -3.47 -10.74 26.40
N ALA A 440 -2.75 -9.73 26.90
CA ALA A 440 -2.37 -9.65 28.30
C ALA A 440 -3.58 -9.58 29.24
N GLU A 441 -4.67 -8.95 28.81
CA GLU A 441 -5.90 -8.79 29.60
C GLU A 441 -6.81 -10.02 29.54
N ASP A 442 -7.06 -10.55 28.35
CA ASP A 442 -8.16 -11.50 28.13
C ASP A 442 -7.74 -12.96 27.93
N PHE A 443 -6.45 -13.26 27.71
CA PHE A 443 -5.96 -14.63 27.51
C PHE A 443 -6.40 -15.62 28.62
N PRO A 444 -6.41 -15.27 29.92
CA PRO A 444 -6.87 -16.18 30.97
C PRO A 444 -8.36 -16.56 30.87
N LYS A 445 -9.18 -15.76 30.16
CA LYS A 445 -10.63 -16.00 29.98
C LYS A 445 -10.91 -16.94 28.80
N CYS A 446 -9.92 -17.17 27.93
CA CYS A 446 -10.07 -17.97 26.72
C CYS A 446 -10.07 -19.48 26.99
N THR A 447 -10.80 -20.23 26.18
CA THR A 447 -10.73 -21.71 26.15
C THR A 447 -9.35 -22.20 25.69
N PRO A 448 -8.95 -23.45 25.97
CA PRO A 448 -7.65 -23.98 25.51
C PRO A 448 -7.43 -23.86 23.99
N LYS A 449 -8.48 -24.07 23.18
CA LYS A 449 -8.42 -23.91 21.73
C LYS A 449 -8.15 -22.46 21.32
N GLN A 450 -8.80 -21.50 21.98
CA GLN A 450 -8.60 -20.07 21.74
C GLN A 450 -7.21 -19.63 22.19
N LYS A 451 -6.75 -20.08 23.36
CA LYS A 451 -5.37 -19.83 23.86
C LYS A 451 -4.32 -20.29 22.83
N LEU A 452 -4.49 -21.47 22.23
CA LEU A 452 -3.60 -21.95 21.16
C LEU A 452 -3.62 -21.03 19.93
N ILE A 453 -4.81 -20.61 19.48
CA ILE A 453 -4.96 -19.66 18.35
C ILE A 453 -4.25 -18.34 18.66
N LEU A 454 -4.38 -17.79 19.87
CA LEU A 454 -3.71 -16.56 20.28
C LEU A 454 -2.18 -16.72 20.27
N GLN A 455 -1.66 -17.87 20.73
CA GLN A 455 -0.22 -18.17 20.67
C GLN A 455 0.28 -18.27 19.22
N GLN A 456 -0.46 -18.93 18.32
CA GLN A 456 -0.14 -19.00 16.90
C GLN A 456 -0.15 -17.62 16.24
N ALA A 457 -1.17 -16.82 16.53
CA ALA A 457 -1.31 -15.45 16.05
C ALA A 457 -0.13 -14.59 16.54
N TRP A 458 0.25 -14.69 17.81
CA TRP A 458 1.43 -14.02 18.36
C TRP A 458 2.69 -14.46 17.64
N ARG A 459 2.94 -15.77 17.49
CA ARG A 459 4.13 -16.31 16.81
C ARG A 459 4.34 -15.73 15.41
N LEU A 460 3.28 -15.65 14.59
CA LEU A 460 3.34 -15.17 13.20
C LEU A 460 3.32 -13.65 13.06
N THR A 461 3.20 -12.92 14.18
CA THR A 461 3.00 -11.48 14.19
C THR A 461 4.09 -10.77 14.99
N HIS A 462 4.61 -11.39 16.03
CA HIS A 462 5.57 -10.87 16.99
C HIS A 462 6.83 -10.29 16.32
N HIS A 463 7.48 -11.04 15.42
CA HIS A 463 8.70 -10.59 14.75
C HIS A 463 8.47 -9.38 13.84
N TYR A 464 7.31 -9.33 13.19
CA TYR A 464 6.90 -8.21 12.36
C TYR A 464 6.61 -6.96 13.22
N LEU A 465 5.83 -7.10 14.30
CA LEU A 465 5.42 -5.97 15.14
C LEU A 465 6.58 -5.30 15.86
N ASN A 466 7.50 -6.12 16.36
CA ASN A 466 8.66 -5.61 17.09
C ASN A 466 9.84 -5.26 16.18
N GLY A 467 9.72 -5.49 14.87
CA GLY A 467 10.74 -5.17 13.87
C GLY A 467 10.89 -3.68 13.56
N VAL A 468 12.07 -3.32 13.05
CA VAL A 468 12.52 -1.93 12.78
C VAL A 468 11.54 -1.13 11.93
N GLN A 469 11.09 -1.71 10.81
CA GLN A 469 10.24 -1.00 9.85
C GLN A 469 8.86 -0.71 10.42
N LYS A 470 8.28 -1.65 11.18
CA LYS A 470 6.97 -1.43 11.79
C LYS A 470 7.01 -0.38 12.90
N ARG A 471 8.15 -0.20 13.57
CA ARG A 471 8.35 0.88 14.53
C ARG A 471 8.45 2.25 13.85
N ARG A 472 9.21 2.36 12.77
CA ARG A 472 9.33 3.61 11.98
C ARG A 472 7.98 4.12 11.51
N GLU A 473 7.23 3.25 10.85
CA GLU A 473 5.87 3.53 10.35
C GLU A 473 5.01 4.17 11.46
N ARG A 474 5.03 3.59 12.65
CA ARG A 474 4.12 4.02 13.71
C ARG A 474 4.49 5.30 14.41
N LEU A 475 5.78 5.62 14.53
CA LEU A 475 6.21 6.90 15.06
C LEU A 475 5.74 8.05 14.16
N GLU A 476 5.76 7.83 12.84
CA GLU A 476 5.22 8.78 11.86
C GLU A 476 3.70 8.97 12.02
N PHE A 477 2.99 7.95 12.51
CA PHE A 477 1.53 7.98 12.79
C PHE A 477 1.16 8.11 14.28
N GLY A 478 2.11 8.36 15.20
CA GLY A 478 1.86 8.51 16.64
C GLY A 478 1.39 7.26 17.40
N ARG A 479 1.69 6.04 16.95
CA ARG A 479 1.18 4.77 17.51
C ARG A 479 2.26 3.91 18.22
N GLU A 480 2.69 4.25 19.43
CA GLU A 480 3.73 3.43 20.12
C GLU A 480 3.23 2.10 20.74
N SER A 481 1.91 1.89 20.80
CA SER A 481 1.28 0.67 21.33
C SER A 481 0.08 0.19 20.49
N GLY A 482 -0.42 -1.02 20.73
CA GLY A 482 -1.60 -1.58 20.09
C GLY A 482 -1.99 -2.98 20.57
N ASP A 483 -3.04 -3.51 19.96
CA ASP A 483 -3.64 -4.81 20.30
C ASP A 483 -3.29 -5.86 19.22
N LEU A 484 -3.12 -7.13 19.60
CA LEU A 484 -2.87 -8.21 18.63
C LEU A 484 -4.06 -8.36 17.67
N SER A 485 -5.28 -8.16 18.17
CA SER A 485 -6.52 -8.18 17.38
C SER A 485 -6.51 -7.14 16.26
N GLN A 486 -5.74 -6.06 16.34
CA GLN A 486 -5.63 -5.12 15.22
C GLN A 486 -4.88 -5.74 14.03
N TYR A 487 -3.97 -6.70 14.26
CA TYR A 487 -3.13 -7.32 13.23
C TYR A 487 -3.60 -8.69 12.77
N VAL A 488 -4.34 -9.37 13.63
CA VAL A 488 -4.95 -10.67 13.37
C VAL A 488 -6.41 -10.58 13.74
N SER A 489 -7.16 -9.85 12.92
CA SER A 489 -8.47 -9.29 13.23
C SER A 489 -9.53 -10.28 13.70
N PHE A 490 -9.54 -11.51 13.18
CA PHE A 490 -10.52 -12.52 13.56
C PHE A 490 -10.38 -13.07 15.00
N ILE A 491 -9.36 -12.67 15.77
CA ILE A 491 -9.25 -13.09 17.17
C ILE A 491 -9.97 -12.13 18.13
N ASP A 492 -10.48 -11.00 17.63
CA ASP A 492 -11.12 -9.95 18.42
C ASP A 492 -12.30 -10.48 19.25
N VAL A 493 -13.15 -11.32 18.66
CA VAL A 493 -14.28 -11.98 19.34
C VAL A 493 -13.81 -12.83 20.53
N TYR A 494 -12.66 -13.50 20.44
CA TYR A 494 -12.12 -14.31 21.54
C TYR A 494 -11.59 -13.48 22.70
N LEU A 495 -11.28 -12.21 22.44
CA LEU A 495 -10.79 -11.24 23.40
C LEU A 495 -11.91 -10.29 23.87
N GLY A 496 -13.17 -10.60 23.56
CA GLY A 496 -14.32 -9.79 23.99
C GLY A 496 -14.45 -8.46 23.25
N ARG A 497 -13.86 -8.34 22.05
CA ARG A 497 -13.78 -7.10 21.28
C ARG A 497 -14.65 -7.15 20.03
N ASN A 498 -15.06 -5.97 19.57
CA ASN A 498 -15.90 -5.77 18.39
C ASN A 498 -15.16 -5.02 17.28
N ASP A 499 -13.81 -5.09 17.24
CA ASP A 499 -12.98 -4.29 16.35
C ASP A 499 -13.36 -4.52 14.87
N VAL A 500 -13.52 -5.78 14.48
CA VAL A 500 -13.88 -6.17 13.11
C VAL A 500 -15.29 -5.73 12.78
N LYS A 501 -16.24 -5.95 13.67
CA LYS A 501 -17.63 -5.54 13.49
C LYS A 501 -17.73 -4.03 13.31
N ASN A 502 -17.08 -3.27 14.18
CA ASN A 502 -17.11 -1.80 14.18
C ASN A 502 -16.44 -1.25 12.91
N ALA A 503 -15.35 -1.88 12.47
CA ALA A 503 -14.74 -1.57 11.20
C ALA A 503 -15.53 -2.11 10.00
N GLN A 504 -16.62 -2.87 10.17
CA GLN A 504 -17.30 -3.60 9.09
C GLN A 504 -16.34 -4.47 8.26
N MET A 505 -15.39 -5.13 8.93
CA MET A 505 -14.23 -5.83 8.35
C MET A 505 -13.26 -4.94 7.54
N ARG A 506 -13.39 -3.60 7.60
CA ARG A 506 -12.44 -2.60 7.05
C ARG A 506 -11.21 -2.44 7.92
N VAL A 507 -10.76 -3.50 8.58
CA VAL A 507 -9.52 -3.46 9.36
C VAL A 507 -8.36 -3.44 8.37
N SER A 508 -7.89 -2.25 8.02
CA SER A 508 -6.84 -1.95 7.03
C SER A 508 -5.43 -2.12 7.59
N PHE A 509 -5.22 -3.04 8.53
CA PHE A 509 -3.93 -3.13 9.22
C PHE A 509 -2.72 -3.76 8.50
N PRO A 510 -2.74 -4.09 7.18
CA PRO A 510 -1.50 -4.43 6.49
C PRO A 510 -1.08 -3.31 5.51
N TYR A 511 -0.97 -2.05 5.95
CA TYR A 511 -0.40 -0.98 5.09
C TYR A 511 1.05 -1.27 4.67
N TYR A 512 1.79 -2.07 5.46
CA TYR A 512 3.19 -2.34 5.19
C TYR A 512 3.53 -3.83 5.28
N LEU A 513 3.10 -4.60 4.28
CA LEU A 513 3.51 -6.00 4.06
C LEU A 513 4.78 -6.14 3.22
N GLY A 514 5.23 -5.05 2.58
CA GLY A 514 6.31 -5.05 1.60
C GLY A 514 7.53 -5.87 2.04
N PRO A 515 8.13 -5.62 3.21
CA PRO A 515 9.37 -6.28 3.63
C PRO A 515 9.27 -7.80 3.75
N VAL A 516 8.25 -8.30 4.46
CA VAL A 516 8.07 -9.76 4.65
C VAL A 516 7.70 -10.46 3.34
N VAL A 517 6.98 -9.77 2.45
CA VAL A 517 6.63 -10.28 1.11
C VAL A 517 7.84 -10.31 0.19
N TRP A 518 8.66 -9.25 0.18
CA TRP A 518 9.91 -9.21 -0.60
C TRP A 518 10.90 -10.27 -0.13
N ARG A 519 11.03 -10.46 1.19
CA ARG A 519 11.86 -11.53 1.75
C ARG A 519 11.39 -12.91 1.29
N PHE A 520 10.08 -13.17 1.31
CA PHE A 520 9.51 -14.41 0.76
C PHE A 520 9.84 -14.59 -0.72
N PHE A 521 9.69 -13.54 -1.54
CA PHE A 521 9.98 -13.60 -2.98
C PHE A 521 11.46 -13.83 -3.29
N HIS A 522 12.36 -13.04 -2.73
CA HIS A 522 13.80 -13.21 -2.97
C HIS A 522 14.28 -14.58 -2.49
N THR A 523 13.84 -15.03 -1.32
CA THR A 523 14.19 -16.36 -0.79
C THR A 523 13.61 -17.49 -1.66
N THR A 524 12.42 -17.30 -2.24
CA THR A 524 11.84 -18.24 -3.21
C THR A 524 12.78 -18.44 -4.40
N ALA A 525 13.34 -17.36 -4.94
CA ALA A 525 14.33 -17.45 -6.03
C ALA A 525 15.60 -18.19 -5.61
N GLU A 526 16.12 -17.90 -4.42
CA GLU A 526 17.30 -18.58 -3.88
C GLU A 526 17.08 -20.08 -3.70
N ILE A 527 15.92 -20.49 -3.17
CA ILE A 527 15.54 -21.90 -3.05
C ILE A 527 15.45 -22.55 -4.44
N LEU A 528 14.88 -21.88 -5.44
CA LEU A 528 14.78 -22.42 -6.79
C LEU A 528 16.17 -22.66 -7.41
N CYS A 529 17.13 -21.76 -7.17
CA CYS A 529 18.51 -21.93 -7.63
C CYS A 529 19.18 -23.22 -7.10
N THR A 530 18.72 -23.78 -5.97
CA THR A 530 19.26 -25.03 -5.43
C THR A 530 18.57 -26.30 -5.94
N LYS A 531 17.51 -26.17 -6.77
CA LYS A 531 16.74 -27.33 -7.26
C LYS A 531 17.31 -27.87 -8.58
N THR A 532 16.96 -29.12 -8.91
CA THR A 532 17.27 -29.71 -10.22
C THR A 532 16.53 -28.98 -11.35
N ILE A 533 17.04 -29.06 -12.59
CA ILE A 533 16.44 -28.40 -13.77
C ILE A 533 14.96 -28.77 -13.94
N ALA A 534 14.61 -30.05 -13.74
CA ALA A 534 13.22 -30.52 -13.85
C ALA A 534 12.31 -29.91 -12.77
N GLN A 535 12.80 -29.84 -11.53
CA GLN A 535 12.07 -29.20 -10.42
C GLN A 535 11.94 -27.70 -10.63
N GLN A 536 12.99 -27.02 -11.10
CA GLN A 536 12.95 -25.59 -11.41
C GLN A 536 11.86 -25.30 -12.46
N LYS A 537 11.83 -26.05 -13.57
CA LYS A 537 10.80 -25.87 -14.61
C LYS A 537 9.38 -26.01 -14.06
N SER A 538 9.14 -27.02 -13.21
CA SER A 538 7.85 -27.22 -12.57
C SER A 538 7.49 -26.05 -11.65
N LEU A 539 8.41 -25.64 -10.77
CA LEU A 539 8.17 -24.56 -9.79
C LEU A 539 8.04 -23.19 -10.42
N VAL A 540 8.77 -22.93 -11.51
CA VAL A 540 8.63 -21.68 -12.28
C VAL A 540 7.23 -21.57 -12.88
N SER A 541 6.67 -22.66 -13.41
CA SER A 541 5.27 -22.66 -13.88
C SER A 541 4.29 -22.32 -12.77
N VAL A 542 4.41 -22.98 -11.61
CA VAL A 542 3.56 -22.70 -10.43
C VAL A 542 3.75 -21.26 -9.96
N PHE A 543 4.99 -20.75 -9.95
CA PHE A 543 5.29 -19.36 -9.61
C PHE A 543 4.61 -18.37 -10.57
N GLN A 544 4.66 -18.61 -11.88
CA GLN A 544 4.02 -17.72 -12.86
C GLN A 544 2.51 -17.64 -12.62
N ASP A 545 1.85 -18.77 -12.35
CA ASP A 545 0.42 -18.81 -12.04
C ASP A 545 0.10 -18.08 -10.71
N PHE A 546 0.90 -18.34 -9.68
CA PHE A 546 0.81 -17.63 -8.41
C PHE A 546 1.00 -16.12 -8.58
N PHE A 547 1.97 -15.69 -9.39
CA PHE A 547 2.29 -14.27 -9.57
C PHE A 547 1.21 -13.50 -10.34
N ARG A 548 0.54 -14.14 -11.31
CA ARG A 548 -0.65 -13.57 -11.98
C ARG A 548 -1.74 -13.23 -10.98
N LEU A 549 -2.02 -14.16 -10.06
CA LEU A 549 -3.02 -13.98 -9.02
C LEU A 549 -2.56 -13.00 -7.93
N PHE A 550 -1.27 -12.99 -7.60
CA PHE A 550 -0.68 -12.01 -6.70
C PHE A 550 -0.90 -10.57 -7.19
N ALA A 551 -0.69 -10.31 -8.48
CA ALA A 551 -0.90 -8.98 -9.06
C ALA A 551 -2.34 -8.49 -8.86
N THR A 552 -3.31 -9.40 -8.83
CA THR A 552 -4.73 -9.10 -8.59
C THR A 552 -5.17 -9.29 -7.14
N LEU A 553 -4.36 -9.83 -6.23
CA LEU A 553 -4.80 -10.10 -4.85
C LEU A 553 -3.88 -9.49 -3.79
N TYR A 554 -2.91 -8.67 -4.20
CA TYR A 554 -2.05 -8.00 -3.24
C TYR A 554 -2.89 -7.21 -2.21
N PRO A 555 -2.71 -7.42 -0.90
CA PRO A 555 -3.67 -6.94 0.11
C PRO A 555 -3.76 -5.42 0.27
N CYS A 556 -2.68 -4.70 -0.05
CA CYS A 556 -2.59 -3.25 0.00
C CYS A 556 -3.18 -2.67 -1.30
N PRO A 557 -4.36 -2.01 -1.27
CA PRO A 557 -5.01 -1.50 -2.48
C PRO A 557 -4.17 -0.45 -3.20
N TYR A 558 -3.52 0.44 -2.43
CA TYR A 558 -2.59 1.44 -2.95
C TYR A 558 -1.41 0.79 -3.68
N CYS A 559 -0.69 -0.09 -3.01
CA CYS A 559 0.47 -0.77 -3.58
C CYS A 559 0.08 -1.63 -4.79
N ARG A 560 -1.10 -2.26 -4.75
CA ARG A 560 -1.68 -3.03 -5.85
C ARG A 560 -2.02 -2.13 -7.04
N HIS A 561 -2.59 -0.95 -6.79
CA HIS A 561 -2.84 0.05 -7.82
C HIS A 561 -1.53 0.49 -8.48
N HIS A 562 -0.53 0.87 -7.69
CA HIS A 562 0.79 1.24 -8.23
C HIS A 562 1.44 0.11 -9.02
N LEU A 563 1.38 -1.12 -8.49
CA LEU A 563 1.86 -2.31 -9.19
C LEU A 563 1.14 -2.50 -10.54
N ASN A 564 -0.19 -2.38 -10.60
CA ASN A 564 -0.92 -2.63 -11.85
C ASN A 564 -0.81 -1.47 -12.85
N MET A 565 -0.93 -0.24 -12.38
CA MET A 565 -0.92 0.96 -13.22
C MET A 565 0.43 1.22 -13.84
N TYR A 566 1.45 1.22 -13.01
CA TYR A 566 2.75 1.71 -13.40
C TYR A 566 3.63 0.51 -13.75
N VAL A 567 3.68 -0.50 -12.88
CA VAL A 567 4.69 -1.58 -12.97
C VAL A 567 4.30 -2.66 -13.98
N VAL A 568 3.03 -3.08 -14.00
CA VAL A 568 2.52 -4.08 -14.95
C VAL A 568 2.34 -3.48 -16.34
N GLN A 569 1.87 -2.24 -16.46
CA GLN A 569 1.56 -1.61 -17.75
C GLN A 569 2.67 -0.69 -18.30
N ASN A 570 3.80 -0.54 -17.59
CA ASN A 570 4.92 0.33 -17.97
C ASN A 570 4.53 1.80 -18.26
N LYS A 571 3.55 2.35 -17.52
CA LYS A 571 3.07 3.71 -17.79
C LYS A 571 4.05 4.84 -17.44
N GLU A 572 5.08 4.57 -16.63
CA GLU A 572 6.11 5.57 -16.26
C GLU A 572 7.44 5.33 -17.00
N VAL A 573 7.38 5.29 -18.34
CA VAL A 573 8.53 4.99 -19.22
C VAL A 573 9.76 5.83 -18.88
N GLU A 574 9.57 7.11 -18.55
CA GLU A 574 10.66 8.03 -18.21
C GLU A 574 11.30 7.75 -16.85
N MET A 575 10.58 7.09 -15.95
CA MET A 575 10.95 6.94 -14.54
C MET A 575 11.56 5.58 -14.22
N TYR A 576 11.31 4.56 -15.03
CA TYR A 576 11.69 3.20 -14.69
C TYR A 576 13.16 2.88 -14.91
N PRO A 577 13.74 2.01 -14.06
CA PRO A 577 15.03 1.41 -14.37
C PRO A 577 14.93 0.74 -15.74
N VAL A 578 15.86 1.07 -16.62
CA VAL A 578 15.84 0.61 -18.02
C VAL A 578 15.85 -0.93 -18.08
N GLU A 579 16.51 -1.58 -17.13
CA GLU A 579 16.54 -3.04 -16.99
C GLU A 579 15.17 -3.68 -16.73
N TYR A 580 14.23 -2.94 -16.14
CA TYR A 580 12.85 -3.36 -15.95
C TYR A 580 11.94 -2.88 -17.08
N LEU A 581 12.18 -1.66 -17.59
CA LEU A 581 11.45 -1.10 -18.72
C LEU A 581 11.49 -2.01 -19.95
N LEU A 582 12.67 -2.59 -20.22
CA LEU A 582 12.91 -3.50 -21.36
C LEU A 582 12.61 -4.98 -21.05
N LEU A 583 12.23 -5.32 -19.82
CA LEU A 583 11.98 -6.70 -19.41
C LEU A 583 10.77 -7.25 -20.17
N GLY A 584 10.96 -8.30 -20.96
CA GLY A 584 9.89 -8.91 -21.76
C GLY A 584 9.45 -8.11 -22.99
N ARG A 585 10.17 -7.02 -23.34
CA ARG A 585 9.84 -6.20 -24.51
C ARG A 585 10.15 -6.94 -25.82
N ASP A 586 9.24 -6.82 -26.79
CA ASP A 586 9.51 -7.21 -28.18
C ASP A 586 10.52 -6.24 -28.81
N PRO A 587 11.69 -6.71 -29.28
CA PRO A 587 12.69 -5.86 -29.93
C PRO A 587 12.17 -5.04 -31.12
N GLN A 588 11.10 -5.48 -31.78
CA GLN A 588 10.53 -4.83 -32.96
C GLN A 588 9.58 -3.66 -32.63
N LEU A 589 9.03 -3.59 -31.41
CA LEU A 589 8.06 -2.56 -31.03
C LEU A 589 8.74 -1.30 -30.51
N THR A 590 8.30 -0.11 -30.94
CA THR A 590 8.85 1.18 -30.48
C THR A 590 8.20 1.67 -29.19
N ASN A 591 7.02 1.14 -28.84
CA ASN A 591 6.38 1.41 -27.55
C ASN A 591 7.01 0.56 -26.41
N PHE A 592 6.80 1.01 -25.18
CA PHE A 592 7.30 0.36 -23.97
C PHE A 592 6.21 -0.37 -23.19
N GLU A 593 5.02 -0.54 -23.77
CA GLU A 593 3.94 -1.30 -23.16
C GLU A 593 4.29 -2.79 -23.20
N VAL A 594 4.53 -3.38 -22.03
CA VAL A 594 4.87 -4.80 -21.91
C VAL A 594 3.89 -5.46 -20.97
N THR A 595 3.22 -6.52 -21.44
CA THR A 595 2.25 -7.26 -20.64
C THR A 595 2.90 -8.02 -19.49
N LEU A 596 2.15 -8.32 -18.43
CA LEU A 596 2.62 -9.15 -17.34
C LEU A 596 3.11 -10.53 -17.83
N ASP A 597 2.39 -11.14 -18.77
CA ASP A 597 2.76 -12.44 -19.34
C ASP A 597 4.10 -12.38 -20.10
N ALA A 598 4.35 -11.30 -20.85
CA ALA A 598 5.62 -11.11 -21.53
C ALA A 598 6.78 -10.99 -20.52
N LYS A 599 6.58 -10.27 -19.41
CA LYS A 599 7.57 -10.19 -18.32
C LYS A 599 7.80 -11.54 -17.64
N LEU A 600 6.73 -12.26 -17.32
CA LEU A 600 6.79 -13.58 -16.69
C LEU A 600 7.43 -14.63 -17.59
N SER A 601 7.30 -14.51 -18.92
CA SER A 601 7.95 -15.42 -19.87
C SER A 601 9.48 -15.38 -19.83
N CYS A 602 10.06 -14.29 -19.31
CA CYS A 602 11.51 -14.16 -19.09
C CYS A 602 12.00 -14.96 -17.88
N VAL A 603 11.10 -15.43 -17.02
CA VAL A 603 11.41 -16.29 -15.87
C VAL A 603 11.37 -17.74 -16.33
N VAL A 604 12.55 -18.36 -16.47
CA VAL A 604 12.69 -19.73 -16.98
C VAL A 604 13.36 -20.68 -15.97
N ASP A 605 14.05 -20.13 -14.98
CA ASP A 605 14.82 -20.84 -13.96
C ASP A 605 14.97 -19.98 -12.68
N GLY A 606 15.66 -20.49 -11.66
CA GLY A 606 15.89 -19.75 -10.42
C GLY A 606 16.73 -18.48 -10.60
N SER A 607 17.69 -18.48 -11.52
CA SER A 607 18.60 -17.34 -11.74
C SER A 607 17.85 -16.16 -12.40
N SER A 608 17.04 -16.44 -13.42
CA SER A 608 16.15 -15.48 -14.05
C SER A 608 15.06 -15.00 -13.08
N LEU A 609 14.54 -15.86 -12.19
CA LEU A 609 13.60 -15.45 -11.14
C LEU A 609 14.24 -14.48 -10.13
N ARG A 610 15.48 -14.73 -9.72
CA ARG A 610 16.26 -13.85 -8.84
C ARG A 610 16.38 -12.46 -9.46
N LEU A 611 16.79 -12.39 -10.73
CA LEU A 611 16.90 -11.12 -11.46
C LEU A 611 15.54 -10.44 -11.66
N PHE A 612 14.48 -11.21 -11.92
CA PHE A 612 13.12 -10.71 -12.04
C PHE A 612 12.69 -9.97 -10.77
N PHE A 613 12.84 -10.59 -9.59
CA PHE A 613 12.49 -9.92 -8.33
C PHE A 613 13.40 -8.74 -8.01
N TRP A 614 14.69 -8.80 -8.35
CA TRP A 614 15.60 -7.66 -8.20
C TRP A 614 15.11 -6.45 -9.00
N LYS A 615 14.81 -6.62 -10.30
CA LYS A 615 14.30 -5.55 -11.17
C LYS A 615 12.93 -5.06 -10.72
N LEU A 616 12.03 -5.97 -10.37
CA LEU A 616 10.69 -5.64 -9.91
C LEU A 616 10.72 -4.85 -8.60
N HIS A 617 11.48 -5.32 -7.60
CA HIS A 617 11.61 -4.66 -6.31
C HIS A 617 12.15 -3.23 -6.47
N ASN A 618 13.20 -3.05 -7.29
CA ASN A 618 13.73 -1.72 -7.59
C ASN A 618 12.68 -0.81 -8.23
N THR A 619 11.84 -1.35 -9.12
CA THR A 619 10.82 -0.56 -9.83
C THR A 619 9.68 -0.15 -8.91
N VAL A 620 9.11 -1.10 -8.14
CA VAL A 620 8.03 -0.83 -7.19
C VAL A 620 8.48 0.20 -6.15
N SER A 621 9.66 0.01 -5.56
CA SER A 621 10.20 0.94 -4.57
C SER A 621 10.45 2.34 -5.13
N SER A 622 10.94 2.42 -6.37
CA SER A 622 11.17 3.71 -7.02
C SER A 622 9.86 4.41 -7.39
N SER A 623 8.78 3.68 -7.68
CA SER A 623 7.46 4.28 -7.99
C SER A 623 6.83 4.91 -6.74
N ILE A 624 6.84 4.21 -5.60
CA ILE A 624 6.28 4.71 -4.32
C ILE A 624 7.05 5.95 -3.84
N ALA A 625 8.38 5.89 -3.91
CA ALA A 625 9.25 7.00 -3.61
C ALA A 625 8.82 8.31 -4.31
N ARG A 626 8.53 8.25 -5.60
CA ARG A 626 8.42 9.46 -6.42
C ARG A 626 7.03 10.07 -6.45
N SER A 627 6.00 9.30 -6.09
CA SER A 627 4.59 9.69 -6.23
C SER A 627 4.00 10.37 -4.99
N GLU A 628 4.73 10.42 -3.87
CA GLU A 628 4.18 10.87 -2.59
C GLU A 628 4.83 12.18 -2.09
N GLU A 629 4.04 13.23 -1.86
CA GLU A 629 4.53 14.52 -1.38
C GLU A 629 5.22 14.46 0.00
N TRP A 630 4.79 13.56 0.90
CA TRP A 630 5.44 13.37 2.20
C TRP A 630 6.87 12.85 2.06
N TYR A 631 7.16 12.14 0.97
CA TYR A 631 8.51 11.73 0.62
C TYR A 631 9.35 12.99 0.35
N HIS A 632 8.84 13.98 -0.38
CA HIS A 632 9.64 15.17 -0.69
C HIS A 632 9.75 16.20 0.45
N LYS A 633 9.16 15.96 1.63
CA LYS A 633 9.14 16.91 2.77
C LYS A 633 10.35 16.84 3.71
N ASP A 634 11.21 15.84 3.58
CA ASP A 634 12.46 15.77 4.34
C ASP A 634 13.62 16.35 3.50
N GLU A 635 14.07 17.56 3.83
CA GLU A 635 15.21 18.24 3.20
C GLU A 635 16.53 17.45 3.32
N LYS A 636 16.59 16.40 4.16
CA LYS A 636 17.75 15.52 4.33
C LYS A 636 17.56 14.13 3.72
N ALA A 637 16.41 13.81 3.13
CA ALA A 637 16.18 12.49 2.57
C ALA A 637 16.90 12.33 1.22
N PHE A 638 18.05 11.67 1.25
CA PHE A 638 18.68 11.12 0.06
C PHE A 638 17.91 9.89 -0.38
N TYR A 639 17.17 10.03 -1.48
CA TYR A 639 16.41 8.89 -1.96
C TYR A 639 17.28 7.87 -2.66
N THR A 640 17.30 6.70 -2.03
CA THR A 640 18.10 5.52 -2.35
C THR A 640 17.90 5.14 -3.80
N THR A 641 18.96 5.24 -4.58
CA THR A 641 19.08 4.37 -5.74
C THR A 641 19.13 2.93 -5.24
N ARG A 642 17.98 2.26 -5.30
CA ARG A 642 17.82 0.81 -5.13
C ARG A 642 18.00 0.35 -3.68
N TYR A 643 17.19 -0.62 -3.27
CA TYR A 643 17.17 -1.24 -1.93
C TYR A 643 18.46 -2.03 -1.58
N TRP A 644 19.56 -1.76 -2.27
CA TRP A 644 20.81 -2.50 -2.22
C TRP A 644 21.87 -1.71 -1.47
N PRO A 645 22.88 -2.40 -0.91
CA PRO A 645 23.92 -1.72 -0.18
C PRO A 645 24.59 -0.73 -1.13
N SER A 646 24.88 0.46 -0.62
CA SER A 646 25.62 1.53 -1.28
C SER A 646 26.76 1.93 -0.36
N LEU A 647 27.72 2.70 -0.87
CA LEU A 647 28.77 3.23 0.00
C LEU A 647 28.17 4.08 1.13
N ASP A 648 27.15 4.88 0.83
CA ASP A 648 26.48 5.73 1.82
C ASP A 648 25.76 4.89 2.88
N SER A 649 25.04 3.83 2.49
CA SER A 649 24.37 2.95 3.46
C SER A 649 25.36 2.18 4.34
N GLU A 650 26.50 1.75 3.78
CA GLU A 650 27.56 1.08 4.56
C GLU A 650 28.26 2.03 5.53
N LEU A 651 28.52 3.28 5.11
CA LEU A 651 29.11 4.30 5.97
C LEU A 651 28.15 4.70 7.09
N ALA A 652 26.86 4.90 6.77
CA ALA A 652 25.83 5.19 7.76
C ALA A 652 25.67 4.04 8.76
N LYS A 653 25.69 2.79 8.28
CA LYS A 653 25.66 1.60 9.13
C LYS A 653 26.86 1.56 10.06
N ALA A 654 28.06 1.74 9.51
CA ALA A 654 29.30 1.70 10.28
C ALA A 654 29.30 2.78 11.37
N LYS A 655 28.87 4.00 11.02
CA LYS A 655 28.74 5.11 11.96
C LYS A 655 27.75 4.80 13.09
N ALA A 656 26.53 4.39 12.74
CA ALA A 656 25.46 4.14 13.72
C ALA A 656 25.80 2.96 14.65
N LEU A 657 26.29 1.85 14.09
CA LEU A 657 26.68 0.67 14.86
C LEU A 657 28.06 0.81 15.52
N LYS A 658 28.71 1.98 15.43
CA LYS A 658 30.05 2.26 15.98
C LYS A 658 31.10 1.26 15.48
N HIS A 659 30.94 0.76 14.25
CA HIS A 659 31.95 -0.04 13.59
C HIS A 659 33.03 0.87 13.00
N HIS A 660 34.29 0.57 13.31
CA HIS A 660 35.43 1.37 12.89
C HIS A 660 36.02 0.94 11.53
N SER A 661 35.43 -0.08 10.89
CA SER A 661 35.92 -0.66 9.63
C SER A 661 34.81 -1.29 8.81
N ILE A 662 34.94 -1.24 7.48
CA ILE A 662 34.10 -1.97 6.52
C ILE A 662 34.99 -2.97 5.76
N ALA A 663 34.49 -4.18 5.52
CA ALA A 663 35.25 -5.21 4.81
C ALA A 663 35.61 -4.74 3.38
N CYS A 664 36.89 -4.80 3.02
CA CYS A 664 37.37 -4.39 1.69
C CYS A 664 36.67 -5.15 0.56
N ASP A 665 36.44 -6.45 0.73
CA ASP A 665 35.69 -7.28 -0.23
C ASP A 665 34.29 -6.71 -0.51
N ARG A 666 33.57 -6.29 0.53
CA ARG A 666 32.24 -5.69 0.39
C ARG A 666 32.29 -4.40 -0.43
N ILE A 667 33.30 -3.55 -0.21
CA ILE A 667 33.53 -2.33 -1.00
C ILE A 667 33.86 -2.66 -2.47
N TYR A 668 34.70 -3.67 -2.72
CA TYR A 668 35.02 -4.10 -4.09
C TYR A 668 33.77 -4.61 -4.83
N ARG A 669 32.93 -5.42 -4.17
CA ARG A 669 31.67 -5.92 -4.75
C ARG A 669 30.69 -4.79 -5.04
N LEU A 670 30.58 -3.81 -4.14
CA LEU A 670 29.81 -2.58 -4.38
C LEU A 670 30.31 -1.85 -5.63
N TYR A 671 31.61 -1.54 -5.69
CA TYR A 671 32.21 -0.83 -6.80
C TYR A 671 32.06 -1.57 -8.13
N GLY A 672 32.12 -2.90 -8.11
CA GLY A 672 31.89 -3.77 -9.27
C GLY A 672 30.53 -3.54 -9.93
N THR A 673 29.50 -3.18 -9.16
CA THR A 673 28.15 -2.90 -9.68
C THR A 673 27.97 -1.47 -10.20
N LEU A 674 28.80 -0.51 -9.75
CA LEU A 674 28.63 0.91 -10.09
C LEU A 674 28.89 1.20 -11.56
N LYS A 675 29.91 0.58 -12.15
CA LYS A 675 30.28 0.80 -13.55
C LYS A 675 29.13 0.43 -14.52
N PRO A 676 28.58 -0.79 -14.52
CA PRO A 676 27.45 -1.11 -15.39
C PRO A 676 26.21 -0.29 -15.03
N ALA A 677 25.95 -0.02 -13.74
CA ALA A 677 24.85 0.84 -13.32
C ALA A 677 24.94 2.27 -13.90
N SER A 678 26.15 2.85 -13.99
CA SER A 678 26.37 4.19 -14.57
C SER A 678 26.07 4.25 -16.07
N ARG A 679 26.38 3.17 -16.80
CA ARG A 679 26.05 3.06 -18.24
C ARG A 679 24.55 3.08 -18.47
N MET A 680 23.78 2.44 -17.59
CA MET A 680 22.31 2.45 -17.66
C MET A 680 21.73 3.86 -17.47
N VAL A 681 22.35 4.71 -16.66
CA VAL A 681 21.92 6.12 -16.49
C VAL A 681 22.11 6.89 -17.81
N GLY A 682 23.21 6.65 -18.52
CA GLY A 682 23.45 7.22 -19.85
C GLY A 682 22.37 6.80 -20.85
N VAL A 683 22.08 5.49 -20.93
CA VAL A 683 21.02 4.95 -21.79
C VAL A 683 19.66 5.56 -21.48
N ARG A 684 19.30 5.70 -20.19
CA ARG A 684 18.04 6.31 -19.78
C ARG A 684 17.92 7.75 -20.28
N THR A 685 18.98 8.54 -20.11
CA THR A 685 19.02 9.93 -20.58
C THR A 685 18.86 10.02 -22.09
N THR A 686 19.46 9.09 -22.83
CA THR A 686 19.31 9.00 -24.29
C THR A 686 17.89 8.63 -24.67
N LEU A 687 17.30 7.60 -24.05
CA LEU A 687 15.92 7.17 -24.32
C LEU A 687 14.90 8.29 -24.06
N GLN A 688 15.05 9.04 -22.98
CA GLN A 688 14.19 10.20 -22.67
C GLN A 688 14.22 11.24 -23.79
N LYS A 689 15.41 11.65 -24.23
CA LYS A 689 15.56 12.63 -25.33
C LYS A 689 15.00 12.14 -26.66
N LEU A 690 15.07 10.84 -26.92
CA LEU A 690 14.56 10.25 -28.16
C LEU A 690 13.03 10.14 -28.13
N LEU A 691 12.46 9.81 -26.98
CA LEU A 691 11.02 9.83 -26.73
C LEU A 691 10.43 11.23 -26.92
N GLU A 692 11.06 12.26 -26.35
CA GLU A 692 10.66 13.67 -26.53
C GLU A 692 10.66 14.10 -28.00
N LYS A 693 11.54 13.53 -28.82
CA LYS A 693 11.67 13.82 -30.25
C LYS A 693 10.79 12.95 -31.14
N GLY A 694 10.19 11.89 -30.61
CA GLY A 694 9.50 10.87 -31.41
C GLY A 694 10.43 10.10 -32.37
N ASP A 695 11.72 9.96 -32.03
CA ASP A 695 12.72 9.30 -32.88
C ASP A 695 12.68 7.77 -32.72
N GLU A 696 11.79 7.13 -33.47
CA GLU A 696 11.57 5.68 -33.42
C GLU A 696 12.80 4.84 -33.77
N GLU A 697 13.65 5.31 -34.69
CA GLU A 697 14.86 4.60 -35.09
C GLU A 697 15.93 4.69 -34.01
N GLY A 698 16.17 5.90 -33.49
CA GLY A 698 17.07 6.09 -32.36
C GLY A 698 16.61 5.32 -31.12
N ILE A 699 15.30 5.22 -30.85
CA ILE A 699 14.77 4.41 -29.73
C ILE A 699 15.14 2.93 -29.91
N ARG A 700 14.98 2.39 -31.12
CA ARG A 700 15.36 1.00 -31.42
C ARG A 700 16.85 0.76 -31.20
N GLU A 701 17.71 1.64 -31.70
CA GLU A 701 19.17 1.56 -31.51
C GLU A 701 19.56 1.66 -30.04
N ALA A 702 19.00 2.62 -29.30
CA ALA A 702 19.27 2.79 -27.88
C ALA A 702 18.82 1.57 -27.06
N CYS A 703 17.70 0.94 -27.43
CA CYS A 703 17.25 -0.31 -26.79
C CYS A 703 18.19 -1.48 -27.06
N LEU A 704 18.81 -1.58 -28.24
CA LEU A 704 19.82 -2.61 -28.54
C LEU A 704 21.08 -2.41 -27.69
N VAL A 705 21.57 -1.17 -27.59
CA VAL A 705 22.71 -0.84 -26.70
C VAL A 705 22.37 -1.14 -25.25
N ALA A 706 21.14 -0.84 -24.82
CA ALA A 706 20.66 -1.11 -23.47
C ALA A 706 20.72 -2.61 -23.13
N GLN A 707 20.37 -3.50 -24.05
CA GLN A 707 20.36 -4.95 -23.81
C GLN A 707 21.74 -5.48 -23.40
N ASP A 708 22.81 -4.99 -24.03
CA ASP A 708 24.16 -5.43 -23.68
C ASP A 708 24.60 -4.87 -22.32
N TYR A 709 24.25 -3.62 -22.00
CA TYR A 709 24.53 -3.05 -20.67
C TYR A 709 23.70 -3.68 -19.55
N ILE A 710 22.49 -4.15 -19.86
CA ILE A 710 21.66 -4.90 -18.91
C ILE A 710 22.34 -6.22 -18.56
N LYS A 711 22.89 -6.96 -19.53
CA LYS A 711 23.64 -8.20 -19.27
C LYS A 711 24.84 -7.94 -18.36
N ASP A 712 25.65 -6.91 -18.67
CA ASP A 712 26.78 -6.51 -17.83
C ASP A 712 26.34 -6.20 -16.38
N LEU A 713 25.19 -5.55 -16.21
CA LEU A 713 24.63 -5.20 -14.90
C LEU A 713 24.12 -6.44 -14.16
N GLU A 714 23.41 -7.33 -14.83
CA GLU A 714 22.91 -8.59 -14.26
C GLU A 714 24.06 -9.48 -13.78
N GLU A 715 25.13 -9.60 -14.57
CA GLU A 715 26.35 -10.33 -14.18
C GLU A 715 27.02 -9.69 -12.97
N ALA A 716 27.11 -8.36 -12.92
CA ALA A 716 27.67 -7.65 -11.77
C ALA A 716 26.82 -7.85 -10.50
N VAL A 717 25.49 -7.82 -10.61
CA VAL A 717 24.58 -8.06 -9.48
C VAL A 717 24.72 -9.49 -8.97
N ILE A 718 24.77 -10.49 -9.86
CA ILE A 718 24.94 -11.89 -9.45
C ILE A 718 26.30 -12.11 -8.78
N SER A 719 27.37 -11.59 -9.37
CA SER A 719 28.74 -11.74 -8.84
C SER A 719 28.96 -10.99 -7.52
N SER A 720 28.16 -9.95 -7.25
CA SER A 720 28.20 -9.23 -5.96
C SER A 720 27.71 -10.08 -4.77
N ASN A 721 26.99 -11.18 -5.01
CA ASN A 721 26.41 -12.06 -3.98
C ASN A 721 25.50 -11.37 -2.93
N PHE A 722 25.13 -10.10 -3.07
CA PHE A 722 24.33 -9.41 -2.06
C PHE A 722 22.93 -10.02 -1.88
N LEU A 723 22.33 -10.51 -2.97
CA LEU A 723 21.03 -11.19 -2.93
C LEU A 723 21.13 -12.50 -2.15
N GLN A 724 22.13 -13.30 -2.48
CA GLN A 724 22.38 -14.60 -1.88
C GLN A 724 22.73 -14.47 -0.40
N GLU A 725 23.62 -13.54 -0.03
CA GLU A 725 24.00 -13.28 1.37
C GLU A 725 22.82 -12.84 2.24
N THR A 726 21.81 -12.20 1.66
CA THR A 726 20.68 -11.67 2.42
C THR A 726 19.53 -12.67 2.49
N TYR A 727 19.24 -13.34 1.36
CA TYR A 727 18.02 -14.10 1.18
C TYR A 727 18.26 -15.61 1.03
N TYR A 728 19.48 -16.11 1.27
CA TYR A 728 19.67 -17.56 1.29
C TYR A 728 18.75 -18.19 2.35
N PHE A 729 18.17 -19.31 2.01
CA PHE A 729 17.30 -20.04 2.93
C PHE A 729 18.12 -20.96 3.84
N ASP A 730 17.89 -20.85 5.15
CA ASP A 730 18.46 -21.76 6.15
C ASP A 730 17.34 -22.39 6.98
N ALA A 731 17.18 -23.70 6.81
CA ALA A 731 16.19 -24.48 7.53
C ALA A 731 16.45 -24.56 9.04
N GLU A 732 17.71 -24.40 9.46
CA GLU A 732 18.16 -24.56 10.85
C GLU A 732 18.31 -23.20 11.56
N LEU A 733 18.10 -22.09 10.85
CA LEU A 733 18.16 -20.76 11.43
C LEU A 733 16.97 -20.54 12.37
N VAL A 734 17.28 -20.24 13.63
CA VAL A 734 16.31 -19.90 14.67
C VAL A 734 16.29 -18.39 14.83
N ASP A 735 15.13 -17.77 14.59
CA ASP A 735 14.97 -16.34 14.82
C ASP A 735 15.11 -16.00 16.30
N LYS A 736 15.94 -15.00 16.59
CA LYS A 736 16.02 -14.40 17.92
C LYS A 736 14.80 -13.51 18.14
N ALA A 737 14.42 -13.34 19.41
CA ALA A 737 13.43 -12.35 19.77
C ALA A 737 13.85 -10.98 19.20
N PRO A 738 12.92 -10.20 18.61
CA PRO A 738 13.24 -8.93 17.99
C PRO A 738 13.78 -7.98 19.06
N TYR A 739 15.07 -7.71 18.98
CA TYR A 739 15.73 -6.67 19.76
C TYR A 739 15.99 -5.49 18.83
N PHE A 740 15.85 -4.29 19.37
CA PHE A 740 16.10 -3.06 18.61
C PHE A 740 16.92 -2.15 19.51
N SER A 741 18.22 -2.11 19.26
CA SER A 741 19.12 -1.25 20.02
C SER A 741 18.92 0.22 19.62
N PRO A 742 19.28 1.18 20.48
CA PRO A 742 19.29 2.60 20.12
C PRO A 742 20.13 2.89 18.86
N GLU A 743 21.23 2.16 18.65
CA GLU A 743 22.08 2.28 17.47
C GLU A 743 21.41 1.75 16.19
N GLU A 744 20.70 0.62 16.27
CA GLU A 744 19.91 0.10 15.13
C GLU A 744 18.77 1.07 14.78
N GLU A 745 18.22 1.75 15.79
CA GLU A 745 17.25 2.82 15.59
C GLU A 745 17.83 4.04 14.89
N GLU A 746 19.02 4.48 15.30
CA GLU A 746 19.75 5.56 14.64
C GLU A 746 20.03 5.21 13.18
N PHE A 747 20.51 3.99 12.90
CA PHE A 747 20.76 3.54 11.53
C PHE A 747 19.46 3.49 10.71
N ALA A 748 18.39 2.95 11.29
CA ALA A 748 17.09 2.86 10.64
C ALA A 748 16.51 4.23 10.25
N ARG A 749 16.86 5.27 11.00
CA ARG A 749 16.46 6.67 10.79
C ARG A 749 17.45 7.47 9.93
N SER A 750 18.53 6.86 9.44
CA SER A 750 19.59 7.57 8.70
C SER A 750 19.21 8.05 7.29
N GLY A 751 18.02 7.69 6.78
CA GLY A 751 17.60 7.95 5.40
C GLY A 751 18.22 7.02 4.35
N VAL A 752 19.31 6.32 4.68
CA VAL A 752 20.00 5.34 3.82
C VAL A 752 19.94 3.91 4.39
N PHE A 753 18.99 3.66 5.30
CA PHE A 753 18.77 2.34 5.87
C PHE A 753 18.43 1.33 4.77
N VAL A 754 19.20 0.26 4.73
CA VAL A 754 18.88 -0.94 3.95
C VAL A 754 18.66 -2.08 4.95
N GLU A 755 17.57 -2.83 4.77
CA GLU A 755 17.27 -4.03 5.59
C GLU A 755 18.33 -5.14 5.37
N LEU A 756 19.24 -4.91 4.42
CA LEU A 756 20.39 -5.74 4.11
C LEU A 756 21.51 -5.48 5.13
N ALA A 757 21.44 -6.11 6.30
CA ALA A 757 22.55 -6.82 6.95
C ALA A 757 22.45 -6.86 8.48
#